data_AF-A0A8H5D4H0-F1
#
_entry.id   AF-A0A8H5D4H0-F1
#
_cell.length_a   1.000
_cell.length_b   1.000
_cell.length_c   1.000
_cell.angle_alpha   90.00
_cell.angle_beta   90.00
_cell.angle_gamma   90.00
#
_symmetry.space_group_name_H-M   'P 1'
#
loop_
_entity.id
_entity.type
_entity.pdbx_description
1 polymer ?
#
loop_
_entity_poly.entity_id
_entity_poly.type
_entity_poly.pdbx_seq_one_letter_code
_entity_poly.pdbx_strand_id
1 'polypeptide(L)'
;MEPTDNGPDQTGTGNQAHLFSGAHDFNIMGSTITNIGRDAYYTYNTYLPESKPKEVTADDLLLQKPPAPDVFTGRSHLVEEAVKLLCEANHAHIAILGTGGIGKTSVALHIMENALIKKKFARRCYFIPCEILPDAANLTQGLVQAIGLQPIQGKGSYELLLDYLKSCQESLLILDNFDTPWNGEDQAQVRHFIDTICGFKLPSVIVTMRGADGPGQIQWYKLGGQAGLAPLELRAAKQAFCSFTLNGKYTIDQKDPILEQLLRQMDGIPLAIVLIAQHAKDLPLKDLLEMWNIQKTAVLKEIGRQNDRLTSVAVSIELTLNIIREQLSITGKDVLKLVAFLPNGIPNWLDNLNRMLDIFPETNMEVLLLIKSCIIYEGEHNTLKILTPIGEYIMEIFGRPEHLENHIWRFYESFMDNLAQNSTAGDQLGLHIANIFKILDIQIGKSFENSHMNVLHQLCNHSKYYSGLVPLVEKYRRWGAQMSLGDQTGLMFLHGDMLSFMGKYEKAMAIINDVEKLHKHQINQETIDLESISCSNSMSVNYTIEQTQAECFKRLAQIAYYQSDYKESQWKVQQAMDLYEKIGNMRGAAQCLQRMGDISLMLDQYEEAQIMLKQATNQFEKIGYRVGAAQCLRSLGCISQMLGQYEEAKVRLEQAKEEFEEIRSRLGVAQCLELLGDMSMRMGQYQEAKVMLEQAKKQFEEIGSRLGAAQCLRVLGEICRILGQYEEAKVMLEQAKKQFAEIRHRLGIAQCLKSLGSLSKMLTQYEEATFRLEQAKEQFEGLGSKLGAAVCLQSLGDIRQMLGQYNEARAMLDQAKKQFEEIEDRRGAAQCLRSLGDISQKLGQYEEAKIMLQQAKDQFEQLGDRQGAAQCLQGLGKIQLGIFTTLQYSSYFLISLVMLLMALVWIHDVHI
;
A
#
# COMPACT_ATOMS: atom_id res chain seq x y z
N MET A 1 25.87 -24.80 -78.76
CA MET A 1 26.83 -23.98 -78.00
C MET A 1 26.44 -24.09 -76.54
N GLU A 2 27.20 -24.88 -75.79
CA GLU A 2 27.34 -24.87 -74.31
C GLU A 2 27.54 -23.45 -73.75
N PRO A 3 27.48 -23.17 -72.42
CA PRO A 3 27.77 -24.05 -71.25
C PRO A 3 26.70 -24.03 -70.11
N THR A 4 26.54 -25.01 -69.21
CA THR A 4 27.37 -25.62 -68.11
C THR A 4 27.50 -24.80 -66.82
N ASP A 5 26.98 -25.40 -65.74
CA ASP A 5 27.59 -25.70 -64.43
C ASP A 5 28.15 -24.62 -63.47
N ASN A 6 28.06 -25.01 -62.19
CA ASN A 6 28.79 -24.57 -60.99
C ASN A 6 28.13 -23.56 -60.01
N GLY A 7 28.02 -24.01 -58.75
CA GLY A 7 28.04 -23.17 -57.55
C GLY A 7 29.38 -22.43 -57.39
N PRO A 8 29.63 -21.75 -56.24
CA PRO A 8 30.29 -22.48 -55.15
C PRO A 8 30.09 -21.95 -53.71
N ASP A 9 30.49 -22.81 -52.75
CA ASP A 9 31.31 -22.61 -51.52
C ASP A 9 31.07 -21.43 -50.56
N GLN A 10 30.81 -21.71 -49.28
CA GLN A 10 31.81 -21.90 -48.20
C GLN A 10 32.81 -20.74 -48.04
N THR A 11 32.79 -20.08 -46.88
CA THR A 11 33.90 -19.95 -45.91
C THR A 11 33.68 -18.74 -45.01
N GLY A 12 33.97 -18.88 -43.72
CA GLY A 12 33.93 -17.76 -42.78
C GLY A 12 33.87 -18.10 -41.30
N THR A 13 34.41 -19.24 -40.88
CA THR A 13 34.71 -19.49 -39.46
C THR A 13 35.82 -18.56 -39.00
N GLY A 14 35.46 -17.48 -38.32
CA GLY A 14 36.37 -16.59 -37.60
C GLY A 14 36.29 -16.84 -36.10
N ASN A 15 37.17 -17.71 -35.59
CA ASN A 15 37.52 -17.78 -34.18
C ASN A 15 38.06 -16.43 -33.71
N GLN A 16 37.47 -15.85 -32.66
CA GLN A 16 38.25 -15.02 -31.72
C GLN A 16 38.00 -15.49 -30.30
N ALA A 17 38.99 -16.21 -29.81
CA ALA A 17 39.20 -16.51 -28.41
C ALA A 17 39.58 -15.22 -27.68
N HIS A 18 38.93 -14.95 -26.56
CA HIS A 18 39.50 -14.12 -25.51
C HIS A 18 39.55 -14.93 -24.21
N LEU A 19 40.78 -15.33 -23.87
CA LEU A 19 41.18 -15.85 -22.59
C LEU A 19 41.04 -14.75 -21.52
N PHE A 20 40.27 -15.03 -20.46
CA PHE A 20 40.66 -14.65 -19.10
C PHE A 20 40.26 -15.76 -18.14
N SER A 21 41.27 -16.50 -17.71
CA SER A 21 41.26 -17.47 -16.63
C SER A 21 41.38 -16.77 -15.28
N GLY A 22 40.52 -17.13 -14.31
CA GLY A 22 40.79 -16.90 -12.89
C GLY A 22 39.70 -16.17 -12.12
N ALA A 23 38.64 -16.88 -11.73
CA ALA A 23 37.83 -16.60 -10.53
C ALA A 23 36.96 -17.85 -10.26
N HIS A 24 37.53 -18.80 -9.52
CA HIS A 24 36.79 -19.93 -8.98
C HIS A 24 35.84 -19.42 -7.87
N ASP A 25 34.61 -19.95 -7.83
CA ASP A 25 33.59 -19.83 -6.77
C ASP A 25 32.60 -18.65 -6.75
N PHE A 26 32.11 -18.17 -7.91
CA PHE A 26 30.91 -17.30 -7.96
C PHE A 26 29.81 -17.89 -8.87
N ASN A 27 28.88 -18.65 -8.28
CA ASN A 27 27.72 -19.19 -8.99
C ASN A 27 26.61 -18.12 -9.10
N ILE A 28 26.79 -17.15 -10.00
CA ILE A 28 25.85 -16.02 -10.24
C ILE A 28 24.74 -16.38 -11.26
N MET A 29 24.70 -17.61 -11.78
CA MET A 29 23.59 -18.10 -12.63
C MET A 29 22.29 -18.41 -11.87
N GLY A 30 22.31 -18.27 -10.54
CA GLY A 30 21.14 -18.40 -9.65
C GLY A 30 20.43 -17.07 -9.36
N SER A 31 20.88 -15.93 -9.91
CA SER A 31 19.94 -14.84 -10.10
C SER A 31 19.04 -15.26 -11.24
N THR A 32 17.76 -15.48 -10.98
CA THR A 32 16.72 -15.33 -11.99
C THR A 32 16.98 -14.02 -12.74
N ILE A 33 17.71 -14.09 -13.85
CA ILE A 33 17.56 -13.15 -14.95
C ILE A 33 16.17 -13.51 -15.46
N THR A 34 15.16 -12.98 -14.78
CA THR A 34 13.81 -12.99 -15.27
C THR A 34 13.88 -12.37 -16.67
N ASN A 35 12.89 -12.70 -17.49
CA ASN A 35 12.44 -11.74 -18.47
C ASN A 35 12.04 -10.45 -17.73
N ILE A 36 13.01 -9.64 -17.30
CA ILE A 36 12.83 -8.23 -16.88
C ILE A 36 12.17 -7.48 -18.05
N GLY A 37 12.27 -7.96 -19.29
CA GLY A 37 11.42 -7.50 -20.38
C GLY A 37 9.92 -7.65 -20.09
N ARG A 38 9.45 -8.80 -19.56
CA ARG A 38 8.04 -8.97 -19.14
C ARG A 38 7.75 -8.17 -17.87
N ASP A 39 8.61 -8.23 -16.85
CA ASP A 39 8.40 -7.51 -15.58
C ASP A 39 8.47 -5.97 -15.71
N ALA A 40 9.21 -5.44 -16.69
CA ALA A 40 9.28 -4.00 -16.98
C ALA A 40 8.02 -3.48 -17.71
N TYR A 41 7.25 -4.37 -18.35
CA TYR A 41 5.89 -4.05 -18.82
C TYR A 41 4.86 -4.17 -17.71
N TYR A 42 5.14 -4.96 -16.67
CA TYR A 42 4.28 -5.07 -15.49
C TYR A 42 4.41 -3.91 -14.49
N THR A 43 5.33 -2.96 -14.69
CA THR A 43 5.56 -1.87 -13.73
C THR A 43 4.60 -0.68 -13.80
N TYR A 44 3.55 -0.72 -14.64
CA TYR A 44 2.51 0.33 -14.65
C TYR A 44 1.05 -0.15 -14.71
N ASN A 45 0.76 -1.45 -14.60
CA ASN A 45 -0.63 -1.94 -14.55
C ASN A 45 -0.91 -2.63 -13.21
N THR A 46 -1.62 -1.90 -12.37
CA THR A 46 -2.09 -2.33 -11.04
C THR A 46 -3.26 -3.29 -11.20
N TYR A 47 -3.11 -4.50 -10.66
CA TYR A 47 -4.23 -5.40 -10.36
C TYR A 47 -5.04 -4.81 -9.20
N LEU A 48 -6.37 -4.74 -9.34
CA LEU A 48 -7.30 -4.46 -8.24
C LEU A 48 -8.60 -5.29 -8.40
N PRO A 49 -9.12 -5.90 -7.32
CA PRO A 49 -10.41 -6.59 -7.32
C PRO A 49 -11.60 -5.68 -6.94
N GLU A 50 -12.77 -6.22 -7.25
CA GLU A 50 -14.13 -5.66 -7.29
C GLU A 50 -14.68 -4.95 -6.05
N SER A 51 -15.82 -4.28 -6.30
CA SER A 51 -16.43 -3.25 -5.48
C SER A 51 -16.84 -3.64 -4.07
N LYS A 52 -16.52 -2.77 -3.09
CA LYS A 52 -17.25 -2.57 -1.82
C LYS A 52 -17.06 -1.12 -1.29
N PRO A 53 -17.72 -0.70 -0.19
CA PRO A 53 -18.15 0.68 0.07
C PRO A 53 -17.00 1.61 0.50
N LYS A 54 -17.35 2.86 0.84
CA LYS A 54 -16.45 4.03 1.05
C LYS A 54 -15.10 3.62 1.66
N GLU A 55 -14.02 3.66 0.86
CA GLU A 55 -12.73 3.13 1.32
C GLU A 55 -12.01 4.06 2.28
N VAL A 56 -11.90 3.58 3.52
CA VAL A 56 -11.08 4.10 4.61
C VAL A 56 -9.63 3.80 4.30
N THR A 57 -8.74 4.80 4.28
CA THR A 57 -7.30 4.57 4.08
C THR A 57 -6.61 4.35 5.43
N ALA A 58 -5.46 3.68 5.45
CA ALA A 58 -4.75 3.51 6.72
C ALA A 58 -3.97 4.77 7.16
N ASP A 59 -3.86 5.79 6.30
CA ASP A 59 -3.38 7.11 6.71
C ASP A 59 -4.49 7.86 7.48
N ASP A 60 -5.76 7.69 7.09
CA ASP A 60 -6.92 8.18 7.88
C ASP A 60 -6.93 7.54 9.28
N LEU A 61 -6.64 6.24 9.38
CA LEU A 61 -6.60 5.52 10.66
C LEU A 61 -5.44 5.99 11.56
N LEU A 62 -4.26 6.25 10.99
CA LEU A 62 -3.11 6.77 11.72
C LEU A 62 -3.36 8.20 12.20
N LEU A 63 -3.89 9.06 11.34
CA LEU A 63 -4.22 10.45 11.69
C LEU A 63 -5.30 10.54 12.76
N GLN A 64 -6.16 9.53 12.94
CA GLN A 64 -7.21 9.56 13.95
C GLN A 64 -6.80 8.91 15.30
N LYS A 65 -5.62 8.29 15.40
CA LYS A 65 -5.13 7.74 16.68
C LYS A 65 -4.68 8.88 17.62
N PRO A 66 -5.24 8.99 18.84
CA PRO A 66 -4.73 9.95 19.83
C PRO A 66 -3.46 9.43 20.53
N PRO A 67 -2.57 10.33 21.00
CA PRO A 67 -1.42 9.92 21.80
C PRO A 67 -1.86 9.37 23.16
N ALA A 68 -1.09 8.44 23.71
CA ALA A 68 -1.30 7.99 25.08
C ALA A 68 -1.01 9.16 26.04
N PRO A 69 -1.89 9.45 27.02
CA PRO A 69 -1.68 10.58 27.92
C PRO A 69 -0.50 10.31 28.87
N ASP A 70 0.41 11.28 29.00
CA ASP A 70 1.58 11.17 29.89
C ASP A 70 1.19 11.00 31.37
N VAL A 71 0.10 11.65 31.76
CA VAL A 71 -0.46 11.54 33.11
C VAL A 71 -1.53 10.45 33.12
N PHE A 72 -1.18 9.30 33.69
CA PHE A 72 -2.11 8.18 33.88
C PHE A 72 -2.04 7.66 35.32
N THR A 73 -3.08 7.94 36.12
CA THR A 73 -3.08 7.69 37.57
C THR A 73 -4.26 6.84 38.01
N GLY A 74 -4.08 6.07 39.09
CA GLY A 74 -5.14 5.27 39.73
C GLY A 74 -5.63 4.05 38.95
N ARG A 75 -5.05 3.76 37.78
CA ARG A 75 -5.55 2.70 36.87
C ARG A 75 -4.50 1.73 36.35
N SER A 76 -3.29 1.78 36.91
CA SER A 76 -2.22 0.84 36.56
C SER A 76 -2.62 -0.61 36.81
N HIS A 77 -3.36 -0.87 37.90
CA HIS A 77 -3.88 -2.21 38.19
C HIS A 77 -4.81 -2.76 37.10
N LEU A 78 -5.64 -1.92 36.46
CA LEU A 78 -6.51 -2.33 35.36
C LEU A 78 -5.71 -2.67 34.09
N VAL A 79 -4.64 -1.91 33.84
CA VAL A 79 -3.71 -2.21 32.74
C VAL A 79 -3.00 -3.53 33.01
N GLU A 80 -2.47 -3.73 34.22
CA GLU A 80 -1.82 -4.98 34.64
C GLU A 80 -2.78 -6.17 34.56
N GLU A 81 -4.02 -6.01 34.99
CA GLU A 81 -5.08 -7.02 34.89
C GLU A 81 -5.37 -7.39 33.43
N ALA A 82 -5.59 -6.40 32.56
CA ALA A 82 -5.83 -6.65 31.13
C ALA A 82 -4.61 -7.28 30.45
N VAL A 83 -3.39 -6.81 30.76
CA VAL A 83 -2.14 -7.38 30.24
C VAL A 83 -1.98 -8.83 30.70
N LYS A 84 -2.28 -9.13 31.96
CA LYS A 84 -2.25 -10.50 32.48
C LYS A 84 -3.20 -11.41 31.72
N LEU A 85 -4.46 -11.00 31.54
CA LEU A 85 -5.45 -11.76 30.77
C LEU A 85 -5.02 -12.01 29.33
N LEU A 86 -4.51 -10.96 28.66
CA LEU A 86 -4.05 -11.05 27.28
C LEU A 86 -2.77 -11.88 27.12
N CYS A 87 -1.91 -11.93 28.14
CA CYS A 87 -0.68 -12.70 28.10
C CYS A 87 -0.87 -14.18 28.48
N GLU A 88 -1.70 -14.47 29.50
CA GLU A 88 -1.92 -15.82 30.02
C GLU A 88 -2.90 -16.65 29.18
N ALA A 89 -3.89 -16.02 28.54
CA ALA A 89 -4.85 -16.71 27.67
C ALA A 89 -4.35 -16.79 26.22
N ASN A 90 -4.79 -17.82 25.49
CA ASN A 90 -4.57 -17.94 24.04
C ASN A 90 -5.28 -16.82 23.26
N HIS A 91 -6.48 -16.43 23.71
CA HIS A 91 -7.18 -15.23 23.28
C HIS A 91 -8.01 -14.68 24.44
N ALA A 92 -8.28 -13.37 24.43
CA ALA A 92 -9.19 -12.75 25.37
C ALA A 92 -10.03 -11.63 24.70
N HIS A 93 -11.27 -11.49 25.14
CA HIS A 93 -12.18 -10.44 24.68
C HIS A 93 -12.49 -9.52 25.86
N ILE A 94 -12.00 -8.28 25.80
CA ILE A 94 -12.08 -7.30 26.90
C ILE A 94 -12.96 -6.13 26.46
N ALA A 95 -14.00 -5.84 27.24
CA ALA A 95 -14.83 -4.66 27.07
C ALA A 95 -14.43 -3.60 28.11
N ILE A 96 -13.96 -2.45 27.63
CA ILE A 96 -13.68 -1.27 28.45
C ILE A 96 -14.90 -0.34 28.30
N LEU A 97 -15.82 -0.45 29.24
CA LEU A 97 -17.10 0.26 29.21
C LEU A 97 -17.09 1.49 30.13
N GLY A 98 -17.92 2.48 29.83
CA GLY A 98 -18.11 3.64 30.69
C GLY A 98 -18.52 4.91 29.96
N THR A 99 -18.71 6.00 30.69
CA THR A 99 -19.22 7.27 30.15
C THR A 99 -18.16 8.06 29.36
N GLY A 100 -18.57 9.13 28.67
CA GLY A 100 -17.64 10.05 28.01
C GLY A 100 -16.64 10.67 29.00
N GLY A 101 -15.40 10.87 28.58
CA GLY A 101 -14.35 11.46 29.43
C GLY A 101 -13.85 10.57 30.59
N ILE A 102 -14.41 9.36 30.76
CA ILE A 102 -14.00 8.46 31.84
C ILE A 102 -12.61 7.87 31.63
N GLY A 103 -11.99 7.97 30.44
CA GLY A 103 -10.62 7.50 30.16
C GLY A 103 -10.51 6.08 29.57
N LYS A 104 -11.53 5.60 28.83
CA LYS A 104 -11.51 4.28 28.18
C LYS A 104 -10.37 4.14 27.17
N THR A 105 -10.28 5.06 26.22
CA THR A 105 -9.22 5.14 25.20
C THR A 105 -7.84 5.21 25.83
N SER A 106 -7.69 5.99 26.91
CA SER A 106 -6.43 6.10 27.66
C SER A 106 -5.98 4.75 28.23
N VAL A 107 -6.89 3.95 28.80
CA VAL A 107 -6.57 2.61 29.29
C VAL A 107 -6.18 1.69 28.14
N ALA A 108 -6.93 1.70 27.03
CA ALA A 108 -6.63 0.89 25.85
C ALA A 108 -5.25 1.19 25.24
N LEU A 109 -4.89 2.47 25.13
CA LEU A 109 -3.58 2.91 24.66
C LEU A 109 -2.45 2.48 25.61
N HIS A 110 -2.64 2.57 26.93
CA HIS A 110 -1.63 2.11 27.89
C HIS A 110 -1.45 0.59 27.87
N ILE A 111 -2.51 -0.18 27.60
CA ILE A 111 -2.40 -1.63 27.36
C ILE A 111 -1.58 -1.88 26.08
N MET A 112 -1.90 -1.18 24.98
CA MET A 112 -1.19 -1.29 23.71
C MET A 112 0.31 -0.96 23.83
N GLU A 113 0.64 0.08 24.60
CA GLU A 113 2.02 0.56 24.76
C GLU A 113 2.85 -0.31 25.73
N ASN A 114 2.23 -1.22 26.47
CA ASN A 114 2.89 -2.08 27.44
C ASN A 114 3.93 -3.02 26.80
N ALA A 115 5.10 -3.14 27.44
CA ALA A 115 6.22 -3.92 26.92
C ALA A 115 5.90 -5.41 26.71
N LEU A 116 5.07 -6.03 27.56
CA LEU A 116 4.68 -7.44 27.43
C LEU A 116 3.73 -7.67 26.26
N ILE A 117 2.80 -6.74 26.04
CA ILE A 117 1.88 -6.76 24.90
C ILE A 117 2.66 -6.59 23.60
N LYS A 118 3.55 -5.61 23.53
CA LYS A 118 4.45 -5.42 22.38
C LYS A 118 5.32 -6.65 22.12
N LYS A 119 5.74 -7.37 23.16
CA LYS A 119 6.51 -8.61 23.01
C LYS A 119 5.67 -9.78 22.48
N LYS A 120 4.45 -9.97 22.98
CA LYS A 120 3.54 -11.07 22.58
C LYS A 120 3.00 -10.88 21.16
N PHE A 121 2.44 -9.70 20.89
CA PHE A 121 1.75 -9.43 19.62
C PHE A 121 2.65 -8.78 18.56
N ALA A 122 3.81 -8.22 18.93
CA ALA A 122 4.75 -7.57 18.03
C ALA A 122 4.06 -6.54 17.11
N ARG A 123 4.19 -6.69 15.78
CA ARG A 123 3.55 -5.82 14.78
C ARG A 123 2.08 -6.15 14.52
N ARG A 124 1.50 -7.15 15.22
CA ARG A 124 0.10 -7.61 15.06
C ARG A 124 -0.84 -7.00 16.11
N CYS A 125 -0.53 -5.79 16.56
CA CYS A 125 -1.34 -5.01 17.48
C CYS A 125 -1.90 -3.80 16.74
N TYR A 126 -3.21 -3.78 16.53
CA TYR A 126 -3.88 -2.84 15.65
C TYR A 126 -4.83 -1.95 16.46
N PHE A 127 -4.73 -0.64 16.28
CA PHE A 127 -5.66 0.34 16.84
C PHE A 127 -6.58 0.86 15.74
N ILE A 128 -7.89 0.72 15.94
CA ILE A 128 -8.92 1.04 14.96
C ILE A 128 -9.82 2.14 15.56
N PRO A 129 -9.70 3.40 15.11
CA PRO A 129 -10.58 4.48 15.51
C PRO A 129 -11.94 4.32 14.81
N CYS A 130 -12.91 3.67 15.46
CA CYS A 130 -14.22 3.37 14.87
C CYS A 130 -15.11 4.60 14.67
N GLU A 131 -14.71 5.76 15.17
CA GLU A 131 -15.43 7.03 14.98
C GLU A 131 -15.62 7.39 13.49
N ILE A 132 -14.66 7.05 12.63
CA ILE A 132 -14.75 7.26 11.19
C ILE A 132 -15.31 6.06 10.41
N LEU A 133 -15.76 5.01 11.12
CA LEU A 133 -16.21 3.73 10.56
C LEU A 133 -17.67 3.47 10.94
N PRO A 134 -18.65 4.12 10.27
CA PRO A 134 -20.04 4.15 10.72
C PRO A 134 -20.83 2.85 10.49
N ASP A 135 -20.33 1.91 9.69
CA ASP A 135 -21.02 0.67 9.36
C ASP A 135 -20.08 -0.55 9.30
N ALA A 136 -20.68 -1.75 9.17
CA ALA A 136 -19.95 -3.02 9.18
C ALA A 136 -18.96 -3.15 8.01
N ALA A 137 -19.26 -2.51 6.89
CA ALA A 137 -18.43 -2.58 5.71
C ALA A 137 -17.23 -1.64 5.82
N ASN A 138 -17.40 -0.42 6.37
CA ASN A 138 -16.31 0.47 6.74
C ASN A 138 -15.44 -0.12 7.86
N LEU A 139 -16.03 -0.84 8.82
CA LEU A 139 -15.28 -1.58 9.85
C LEU A 139 -14.41 -2.68 9.23
N THR A 140 -14.98 -3.50 8.36
CA THR A 140 -14.26 -4.55 7.62
C THR A 140 -13.05 -3.96 6.91
N GLN A 141 -13.27 -2.84 6.23
CA GLN A 141 -12.27 -2.18 5.44
C GLN A 141 -11.20 -1.48 6.28
N GLY A 142 -11.59 -0.78 7.34
CA GLY A 142 -10.66 -0.18 8.29
C GLY A 142 -9.72 -1.23 8.89
N LEU A 143 -10.24 -2.42 9.21
CA LEU A 143 -9.43 -3.54 9.70
C LEU A 143 -8.52 -4.12 8.61
N VAL A 144 -9.04 -4.37 7.41
CA VAL A 144 -8.23 -4.82 6.25
C VAL A 144 -7.07 -3.85 6.01
N GLN A 145 -7.31 -2.54 6.11
CA GLN A 145 -6.31 -1.50 5.86
C GLN A 145 -5.33 -1.32 7.02
N ALA A 146 -5.79 -1.40 8.27
CA ALA A 146 -4.93 -1.39 9.45
C ALA A 146 -3.98 -2.59 9.47
N ILE A 147 -4.47 -3.76 9.08
CA ILE A 147 -3.68 -5.00 8.95
C ILE A 147 -2.82 -4.97 7.67
N GLY A 148 -3.27 -4.22 6.66
CA GLY A 148 -2.62 -4.05 5.37
C GLY A 148 -2.99 -5.10 4.32
N LEU A 149 -3.99 -5.95 4.56
CA LEU A 149 -4.38 -7.07 3.70
C LEU A 149 -4.76 -6.62 2.28
N GLN A 150 -4.36 -7.38 1.27
CA GLN A 150 -4.67 -7.09 -0.12
C GLN A 150 -5.82 -7.97 -0.61
N PRO A 151 -6.79 -7.40 -1.33
CA PRO A 151 -7.89 -8.15 -1.90
C PRO A 151 -7.35 -9.23 -2.87
N ILE A 152 -7.83 -10.47 -2.70
CA ILE A 152 -7.51 -11.61 -3.55
C ILE A 152 -8.63 -11.74 -4.58
N GLN A 153 -8.29 -11.99 -5.85
CA GLN A 153 -9.26 -12.12 -6.94
C GLN A 153 -10.34 -13.17 -6.58
N GLY A 154 -11.62 -12.78 -6.61
CA GLY A 154 -12.76 -13.64 -6.30
C GLY A 154 -13.11 -13.80 -4.81
N LYS A 155 -12.41 -13.13 -3.88
CA LYS A 155 -12.76 -13.12 -2.44
C LYS A 155 -13.07 -11.70 -1.96
N GLY A 156 -14.19 -11.54 -1.25
CA GLY A 156 -14.58 -10.25 -0.68
C GLY A 156 -13.67 -9.80 0.47
N SER A 157 -13.53 -8.49 0.72
CA SER A 157 -12.71 -7.94 1.83
C SER A 157 -13.06 -8.52 3.21
N TYR A 158 -14.34 -8.86 3.40
CA TYR A 158 -14.81 -9.53 4.61
C TYR A 158 -14.26 -10.95 4.72
N GLU A 159 -14.35 -11.76 3.66
CA GLU A 159 -13.80 -13.12 3.63
C GLU A 159 -12.29 -13.13 3.79
N LEU A 160 -11.59 -12.19 3.13
CA LEU A 160 -10.15 -11.99 3.28
C LEU A 160 -9.77 -11.70 4.74
N LEU A 161 -10.49 -10.80 5.41
CA LEU A 161 -10.28 -10.48 6.81
C LEU A 161 -10.49 -11.71 7.69
N LEU A 162 -11.59 -12.45 7.46
CA LEU A 162 -11.89 -13.65 8.23
C LEU A 162 -10.83 -14.74 8.03
N ASP A 163 -10.37 -14.96 6.80
CA ASP A 163 -9.33 -15.95 6.50
C ASP A 163 -8.00 -15.59 7.16
N TYR A 164 -7.63 -14.30 7.13
CA TYR A 164 -6.47 -13.82 7.88
C TYR A 164 -6.65 -14.06 9.38
N LEU A 165 -7.77 -13.65 9.98
CA LEU A 165 -8.00 -13.81 11.42
C LEU A 165 -8.10 -15.29 11.86
N LYS A 166 -8.50 -16.20 10.96
CA LYS A 166 -8.48 -17.65 11.18
C LYS A 166 -7.09 -18.27 11.12
N SER A 167 -6.23 -17.77 10.24
CA SER A 167 -4.92 -18.37 9.91
C SER A 167 -3.73 -17.66 10.57
N CYS A 168 -3.91 -16.42 11.00
CA CYS A 168 -2.87 -15.62 11.62
C CYS A 168 -2.53 -16.16 13.01
N GLN A 169 -1.28 -15.98 13.43
CA GLN A 169 -0.88 -16.14 14.83
C GLN A 169 -1.62 -15.14 15.75
N GLU A 170 -1.40 -15.24 17.06
CA GLU A 170 -2.01 -14.35 18.05
C GLU A 170 -1.90 -12.87 17.64
N SER A 171 -3.05 -12.20 17.56
CA SER A 171 -3.20 -10.79 17.18
C SER A 171 -4.07 -10.04 18.20
N LEU A 172 -3.89 -8.73 18.30
CA LEU A 172 -4.67 -7.86 19.18
C LEU A 172 -5.34 -6.75 18.37
N LEU A 173 -6.67 -6.72 18.41
CA LEU A 173 -7.50 -5.69 17.79
C LEU A 173 -8.06 -4.77 18.88
N ILE A 174 -7.78 -3.47 18.80
CA ILE A 174 -8.34 -2.45 19.69
C ILE A 174 -9.33 -1.61 18.88
N LEU A 175 -10.62 -1.80 19.14
CA LEU A 175 -11.73 -1.09 18.51
C LEU A 175 -12.17 0.06 19.41
N ASP A 176 -11.71 1.28 19.10
CA ASP A 176 -11.95 2.47 19.93
C ASP A 176 -13.18 3.24 19.45
N ASN A 177 -14.00 3.73 20.39
CA ASN A 177 -15.28 4.41 20.11
C ASN A 177 -16.23 3.58 19.22
N PHE A 178 -16.37 2.28 19.55
CA PHE A 178 -17.22 1.35 18.78
C PHE A 178 -18.72 1.68 18.86
N ASP A 179 -19.11 2.65 19.70
CA ASP A 179 -20.47 3.21 19.74
C ASP A 179 -20.95 3.70 18.38
N THR A 180 -20.07 4.28 17.56
CA THR A 180 -20.42 4.86 16.26
C THR A 180 -21.03 3.82 15.31
N PRO A 181 -20.33 2.72 14.98
CA PRO A 181 -20.94 1.66 14.19
C PRO A 181 -22.03 0.90 14.94
N TRP A 182 -21.92 0.76 16.26
CA TRP A 182 -22.88 -0.03 17.04
C TRP A 182 -24.28 0.58 17.12
N ASN A 183 -24.36 1.91 17.14
CA ASN A 183 -25.62 2.66 17.20
C ASN A 183 -26.08 3.19 15.82
N GLY A 184 -25.41 2.79 14.73
CA GLY A 184 -25.75 3.16 13.37
C GLY A 184 -26.95 2.39 12.81
N GLU A 185 -27.39 2.76 11.59
CA GLU A 185 -28.54 2.14 10.92
C GLU A 185 -28.34 0.65 10.60
N ASP A 186 -27.08 0.18 10.51
CA ASP A 186 -26.72 -1.19 10.11
C ASP A 186 -26.28 -2.09 11.30
N GLN A 187 -26.84 -1.84 12.48
CA GLN A 187 -26.48 -2.52 13.74
C GLN A 187 -26.49 -4.05 13.65
N ALA A 188 -27.43 -4.63 12.89
CA ALA A 188 -27.52 -6.09 12.72
C ALA A 188 -26.27 -6.68 12.02
N GLN A 189 -25.75 -5.99 10.99
CA GLN A 189 -24.54 -6.42 10.30
C GLN A 189 -23.29 -6.17 11.16
N VAL A 190 -23.24 -5.07 11.90
CA VAL A 190 -22.14 -4.77 12.84
C VAL A 190 -22.08 -5.82 13.96
N ARG A 191 -23.24 -6.27 14.44
CA ARG A 191 -23.34 -7.39 15.39
C ARG A 191 -22.82 -8.69 14.81
N HIS A 192 -23.27 -9.07 13.62
CA HIS A 192 -22.77 -10.27 12.95
C HIS A 192 -21.24 -10.20 12.75
N PHE A 193 -20.72 -9.04 12.36
CA PHE A 193 -19.30 -8.78 12.16
C PHE A 193 -18.48 -9.06 13.43
N ILE A 194 -18.85 -8.45 14.55
CA ILE A 194 -18.09 -8.60 15.81
C ILE A 194 -18.21 -9.99 16.41
N ASP A 195 -19.41 -10.60 16.35
CA ASP A 195 -19.66 -11.98 16.81
C ASP A 195 -18.81 -12.98 16.02
N THR A 196 -18.65 -12.77 14.71
CA THR A 196 -17.82 -13.62 13.85
C THR A 196 -16.32 -13.52 14.22
N ILE A 197 -15.81 -12.29 14.39
CA ILE A 197 -14.39 -12.07 14.71
C ILE A 197 -14.04 -12.67 16.08
N CYS A 198 -14.89 -12.44 17.08
CA CYS A 198 -14.69 -12.99 18.43
C CYS A 198 -15.02 -14.49 18.52
N GLY A 199 -15.63 -15.08 17.48
CA GLY A 199 -15.80 -16.52 17.36
C GLY A 199 -14.50 -17.27 17.05
N PHE A 200 -13.44 -16.58 16.63
CA PHE A 200 -12.15 -17.20 16.34
C PHE A 200 -11.28 -17.34 17.60
N LYS A 201 -10.48 -18.42 17.65
CA LYS A 201 -9.67 -18.78 18.84
C LYS A 201 -8.34 -18.03 18.98
N LEU A 202 -7.96 -17.21 17.99
CA LEU A 202 -6.63 -16.60 17.86
C LEU A 202 -6.61 -15.06 18.05
N PRO A 203 -7.60 -14.28 17.57
CA PRO A 203 -7.59 -12.84 17.80
C PRO A 203 -8.08 -12.50 19.21
N SER A 204 -7.28 -11.70 19.92
CA SER A 204 -7.74 -10.99 21.11
C SER A 204 -8.35 -9.65 20.70
N VAL A 205 -9.44 -9.26 21.37
CA VAL A 205 -10.20 -8.06 21.00
C VAL A 205 -10.43 -7.20 22.24
N ILE A 206 -10.10 -5.92 22.14
CA ILE A 206 -10.47 -4.89 23.10
C ILE A 206 -11.47 -3.98 22.41
N VAL A 207 -12.61 -3.73 23.06
CA VAL A 207 -13.56 -2.71 22.60
C VAL A 207 -13.70 -1.61 23.64
N THR A 208 -13.69 -0.35 23.19
CA THR A 208 -14.09 0.79 24.01
C THR A 208 -15.44 1.31 23.52
N MET A 209 -16.40 1.45 24.45
CA MET A 209 -17.71 2.00 24.12
C MET A 209 -18.46 2.52 25.36
N ARG A 210 -19.53 3.29 25.12
CA ARG A 210 -20.54 3.71 26.10
C ARG A 210 -21.58 2.60 26.23
N GLY A 211 -22.08 2.37 27.44
CA GLY A 211 -23.12 1.36 27.70
C GLY A 211 -22.81 0.45 28.88
N ALA A 212 -23.78 -0.41 29.22
CA ALA A 212 -23.70 -1.35 30.34
C ALA A 212 -23.10 -2.71 29.94
N ASP A 213 -23.17 -3.06 28.67
CA ASP A 213 -22.72 -4.33 28.11
C ASP A 213 -21.88 -4.10 26.85
N GLY A 214 -20.99 -5.07 26.55
CA GLY A 214 -20.24 -5.08 25.30
C GLY A 214 -21.13 -5.44 24.10
N PRO A 215 -20.66 -5.23 22.87
CA PRO A 215 -21.45 -5.47 21.67
C PRO A 215 -21.61 -6.97 21.40
N GLY A 216 -22.71 -7.34 20.75
CA GLY A 216 -22.97 -8.70 20.27
C GLY A 216 -23.35 -9.71 21.36
N GLN A 217 -23.25 -11.00 21.03
CA GLN A 217 -23.51 -12.14 21.95
C GLN A 217 -22.20 -12.77 22.42
N ILE A 218 -21.22 -11.94 22.77
CA ILE A 218 -19.89 -12.37 23.18
C ILE A 218 -19.78 -12.31 24.70
N GLN A 219 -19.10 -13.29 25.28
CA GLN A 219 -18.76 -13.26 26.70
C GLN A 219 -17.57 -12.31 26.92
N TRP A 220 -17.85 -11.02 27.07
CA TRP A 220 -16.85 -10.01 27.33
C TRP A 220 -16.35 -10.05 28.78
N TYR A 221 -15.02 -10.00 28.95
CA TYR A 221 -14.43 -9.62 30.22
C TYR A 221 -14.58 -8.10 30.40
N LYS A 222 -15.45 -7.68 31.31
CA LYS A 222 -15.68 -6.26 31.60
C LYS A 222 -14.57 -5.72 32.51
N LEU A 223 -13.65 -4.96 31.93
CA LEU A 223 -12.54 -4.38 32.68
C LEU A 223 -13.05 -3.28 33.64
N GLY A 224 -12.66 -3.37 34.91
CA GLY A 224 -13.18 -2.47 35.96
C GLY A 224 -14.48 -2.94 36.62
N GLY A 225 -14.97 -4.14 36.28
CA GLY A 225 -16.14 -4.77 36.91
C GLY A 225 -17.43 -4.64 36.11
N GLN A 226 -18.56 -5.06 36.71
CA GLN A 226 -19.85 -5.20 36.01
C GLN A 226 -20.41 -3.90 35.43
N ALA A 227 -20.08 -2.76 36.03
CA ALA A 227 -20.52 -1.43 35.59
C ALA A 227 -19.51 -0.74 34.65
N GLY A 228 -18.42 -1.42 34.25
CA GLY A 228 -17.31 -0.83 33.51
C GLY A 228 -16.37 0.01 34.38
N LEU A 229 -15.63 0.91 33.75
CA LEU A 229 -14.68 1.78 34.44
C LEU A 229 -15.37 2.68 35.46
N ALA A 230 -14.95 2.54 36.72
CA ALA A 230 -15.34 3.44 37.78
C ALA A 230 -14.66 4.81 37.63
N PRO A 231 -15.30 5.88 38.15
CA PRO A 231 -14.60 7.13 38.35
C PRO A 231 -13.38 6.97 39.27
N LEU A 232 -12.43 7.91 39.15
CA LEU A 232 -11.22 7.86 39.96
C LEU A 232 -11.57 8.01 41.45
N GLU A 233 -10.99 7.15 42.26
CA GLU A 233 -11.02 7.32 43.71
C GLU A 233 -10.37 8.64 44.09
N LEU A 234 -10.80 9.21 45.22
CA LEU A 234 -10.37 10.55 45.65
C LEU A 234 -8.84 10.73 45.67
N ARG A 235 -8.08 9.71 46.08
CA ARG A 235 -6.62 9.77 46.10
C ARG A 235 -6.03 9.84 44.69
N ALA A 236 -6.53 9.04 43.75
CA ALA A 236 -6.12 9.06 42.36
C ALA A 236 -6.55 10.36 41.66
N ALA A 237 -7.76 10.84 41.95
CA ALA A 237 -8.27 12.11 41.46
C ALA A 237 -7.41 13.30 41.93
N LYS A 238 -7.00 13.30 43.20
CA LYS A 238 -6.02 14.27 43.74
C LYS A 238 -4.68 14.18 43.02
N GLN A 239 -4.17 12.97 42.81
CA GLN A 239 -2.90 12.78 42.11
C GLN A 239 -2.97 13.32 40.68
N ALA A 240 -4.03 12.99 39.94
CA ALA A 240 -4.29 13.54 38.61
C ALA A 240 -4.38 15.08 38.64
N PHE A 241 -5.14 15.64 39.57
CA PHE A 241 -5.28 17.09 39.71
C PHE A 241 -3.92 17.77 39.96
N CYS A 242 -3.13 17.23 40.91
CA CYS A 242 -1.83 17.80 41.27
C CYS A 242 -0.82 17.72 40.12
N SER A 243 -0.85 16.66 39.30
CA SER A 243 0.06 16.54 38.14
C SER A 243 -0.16 17.60 37.06
N PHE A 244 -1.35 18.21 36.99
CA PHE A 244 -1.62 19.30 36.05
C PHE A 244 -1.41 20.69 36.65
N THR A 245 -1.19 20.80 37.97
CA THR A 245 -0.86 22.08 38.64
C THR A 245 0.66 22.30 38.70
N LEU A 246 1.16 23.41 38.16
CA LEU A 246 2.60 23.71 38.13
C LEU A 246 3.18 23.89 39.55
N ASN A 247 4.45 23.53 39.72
CA ASN A 247 5.28 23.78 40.92
C ASN A 247 4.81 23.15 42.24
N GLY A 248 3.95 22.12 42.23
CA GLY A 248 3.54 21.45 43.47
C GLY A 248 2.74 22.35 44.42
N LYS A 249 2.03 23.37 43.88
CA LYS A 249 1.14 24.29 44.63
C LYS A 249 0.16 23.52 45.53
N TYR A 250 -0.23 22.33 45.09
CA TYR A 250 -0.98 21.36 45.87
C TYR A 250 -0.18 20.06 45.93
N THR A 251 -0.14 19.44 47.11
CA THR A 251 0.52 18.15 47.32
C THR A 251 -0.51 17.08 47.68
N ILE A 252 -0.21 15.83 47.32
CA ILE A 252 -1.12 14.68 47.53
C ILE A 252 -1.43 14.49 49.03
N ASP A 253 -0.47 14.79 49.89
CA ASP A 253 -0.54 14.58 51.34
C ASP A 253 -1.26 15.73 52.09
N GLN A 254 -1.49 16.86 51.43
CA GLN A 254 -2.19 18.00 52.02
C GLN A 254 -3.70 17.73 52.05
N LYS A 255 -4.28 17.76 53.25
CA LYS A 255 -5.74 17.74 53.44
C LYS A 255 -6.31 19.12 53.14
N ASP A 256 -6.68 19.34 51.89
CA ASP A 256 -7.45 20.52 51.48
C ASP A 256 -8.94 20.14 51.30
N PRO A 257 -9.83 20.59 52.21
CA PRO A 257 -11.24 20.24 52.16
C PRO A 257 -11.96 20.83 50.94
N ILE A 258 -11.48 21.96 50.40
CA ILE A 258 -12.06 22.59 49.21
C ILE A 258 -11.69 21.77 47.97
N LEU A 259 -10.43 21.33 47.86
CA LEU A 259 -10.00 20.43 46.79
C LEU A 259 -10.80 19.13 46.81
N GLU A 260 -10.96 18.51 47.98
CA GLU A 260 -11.75 17.28 48.11
C GLU A 260 -13.22 17.48 47.72
N GLN A 261 -13.82 18.60 48.10
CA GLN A 261 -15.18 18.94 47.72
C GLN A 261 -15.30 19.13 46.20
N LEU A 262 -14.37 19.85 45.58
CA LEU A 262 -14.35 20.07 44.14
C LEU A 262 -14.19 18.75 43.36
N LEU A 263 -13.27 17.89 43.79
CA LEU A 263 -13.06 16.57 43.17
C LEU A 263 -14.30 15.66 43.28
N ARG A 264 -15.01 15.71 44.43
CA ARG A 264 -16.28 15.00 44.60
C ARG A 264 -17.38 15.54 43.69
N GLN A 265 -17.42 16.86 43.48
CA GLN A 265 -18.40 17.50 42.59
C GLN A 265 -18.18 17.18 41.11
N MET A 266 -16.94 16.90 40.70
CA MET A 266 -16.56 16.43 39.36
C MET A 266 -16.74 14.92 39.17
N ASP A 267 -17.33 14.23 40.15
CA ASP A 267 -17.60 12.79 40.17
C ASP A 267 -16.38 11.90 39.92
N GLY A 268 -15.15 12.39 40.08
CA GLY A 268 -13.93 11.61 39.78
C GLY A 268 -13.68 11.36 38.29
N ILE A 269 -14.32 12.12 37.38
CA ILE A 269 -14.14 11.94 35.92
C ILE A 269 -12.78 12.53 35.50
N PRO A 270 -11.86 11.75 34.91
CA PRO A 270 -10.53 12.22 34.54
C PRO A 270 -10.54 13.47 33.64
N LEU A 271 -11.34 13.48 32.57
CA LEU A 271 -11.38 14.63 31.66
C LEU A 271 -11.81 15.92 32.37
N ALA A 272 -12.84 15.86 33.21
CA ALA A 272 -13.31 17.01 33.98
C ALA A 272 -12.23 17.50 34.97
N ILE A 273 -11.54 16.56 35.64
CA ILE A 273 -10.42 16.89 36.53
C ILE A 273 -9.32 17.62 35.77
N VAL A 274 -8.93 17.15 34.59
CA VAL A 274 -7.87 17.77 33.77
C VAL A 274 -8.24 19.20 33.36
N LEU A 275 -9.46 19.39 32.84
CA LEU A 275 -9.95 20.70 32.40
C LEU A 275 -9.95 21.74 33.53
N ILE A 276 -10.38 21.33 34.73
CA ILE A 276 -10.42 22.24 35.89
C ILE A 276 -9.07 22.42 36.57
N ALA A 277 -8.24 21.37 36.64
CA ALA A 277 -6.93 21.43 37.31
C ALA A 277 -6.00 22.47 36.68
N GLN A 278 -6.06 22.66 35.36
CA GLN A 278 -5.27 23.69 34.68
C GLN A 278 -5.56 25.10 35.20
N HIS A 279 -6.82 25.40 35.51
CA HIS A 279 -7.22 26.73 36.00
C HIS A 279 -6.87 26.96 37.47
N ALA A 280 -6.62 25.91 38.25
CA ALA A 280 -6.18 26.03 39.65
C ALA A 280 -4.75 26.59 39.80
N LYS A 281 -4.03 26.73 38.67
CA LYS A 281 -2.76 27.48 38.59
C LYS A 281 -2.99 28.95 38.93
N ASP A 282 -3.99 29.55 38.30
CA ASP A 282 -4.23 30.99 38.30
C ASP A 282 -5.36 31.40 39.26
N LEU A 283 -6.32 30.50 39.51
CA LEU A 283 -7.46 30.74 40.38
C LEU A 283 -7.38 29.99 41.72
N PRO A 284 -7.83 30.61 42.83
CA PRO A 284 -8.04 29.91 44.10
C PRO A 284 -9.10 28.81 43.99
N LEU A 285 -8.91 27.70 44.72
CA LEU A 285 -9.84 26.57 44.71
C LEU A 285 -11.27 26.95 45.16
N LYS A 286 -11.38 27.92 46.08
CA LYS A 286 -12.67 28.40 46.57
C LYS A 286 -13.49 29.01 45.43
N ASP A 287 -12.85 29.83 44.60
CA ASP A 287 -13.49 30.52 43.49
C ASP A 287 -13.88 29.51 42.41
N LEU A 288 -12.99 28.56 42.09
CA LEU A 288 -13.30 27.47 41.16
C LEU A 288 -14.49 26.63 41.61
N LEU A 289 -14.61 26.35 42.91
CA LEU A 289 -15.75 25.62 43.47
C LEU A 289 -17.05 26.42 43.39
N GLU A 290 -17.00 27.73 43.64
CA GLU A 290 -18.16 28.60 43.50
C GLU A 290 -18.64 28.69 42.04
N MET A 291 -17.70 28.94 41.12
CA MET A 291 -17.98 28.96 39.68
C MET A 291 -18.53 27.62 39.18
N TRP A 292 -17.99 26.49 39.66
CA TRP A 292 -18.51 25.16 39.37
C TRP A 292 -19.97 25.00 39.79
N ASN A 293 -20.34 25.41 41.01
CA ASN A 293 -21.71 25.27 41.51
C ASN A 293 -22.71 26.12 40.71
N ILE A 294 -22.31 27.33 40.33
CA ILE A 294 -23.09 28.20 39.45
C ILE A 294 -23.32 27.52 38.10
N GLN A 295 -22.23 27.03 37.48
CA GLN A 295 -22.31 26.44 36.16
C GLN A 295 -23.09 25.12 36.13
N LYS A 296 -22.90 24.28 37.15
CA LYS A 296 -23.69 23.05 37.32
C LYS A 296 -25.19 23.32 37.38
N THR A 297 -25.59 24.40 38.04
CA THR A 297 -26.99 24.82 38.10
C THR A 297 -27.50 25.31 36.74
N ALA A 298 -26.67 26.01 35.97
CA ALA A 298 -27.03 26.48 34.63
C ALA A 298 -27.22 25.33 33.63
N VAL A 299 -26.24 24.41 33.55
CA VAL A 299 -26.29 23.23 32.65
C VAL A 299 -27.50 22.34 32.94
N LEU A 300 -27.84 22.15 34.22
CA LEU A 300 -29.04 21.38 34.62
C LEU A 300 -30.36 22.05 34.21
N LYS A 301 -30.39 23.38 34.09
CA LYS A 301 -31.58 24.14 33.67
C LYS A 301 -31.74 24.20 32.14
N GLU A 302 -30.64 24.37 31.41
CA GLU A 302 -30.66 24.61 29.97
C GLU A 302 -30.78 23.33 29.13
N ILE A 303 -30.17 22.22 29.57
CA ILE A 303 -30.04 21.02 28.71
C ILE A 303 -31.04 19.92 29.10
N GLY A 304 -31.84 20.09 30.16
CA GLY A 304 -32.83 19.10 30.61
C GLY A 304 -32.25 17.72 30.95
N ARG A 305 -30.92 17.60 31.07
CA ARG A 305 -30.23 16.35 31.41
C ARG A 305 -30.53 16.03 32.88
N GLN A 306 -31.01 14.82 33.16
CA GLN A 306 -31.09 14.31 34.53
C GLN A 306 -29.67 14.27 35.15
N ASN A 307 -29.55 14.21 36.49
CA ASN A 307 -28.30 14.18 37.26
C ASN A 307 -27.40 12.96 36.91
N ASP A 308 -26.87 12.91 35.70
CA ASP A 308 -26.03 11.83 35.18
C ASP A 308 -24.58 12.29 34.99
N ARG A 309 -23.67 11.31 34.95
CA ARG A 309 -22.20 11.48 34.81
C ARG A 309 -21.77 12.29 33.57
N LEU A 310 -22.63 12.46 32.57
CA LEU A 310 -22.38 13.31 31.39
C LEU A 310 -22.43 14.81 31.72
N THR A 311 -23.05 15.19 32.85
CA THR A 311 -23.17 16.58 33.31
C THR A 311 -21.82 17.13 33.77
N SER A 312 -20.98 16.33 34.43
CA SER A 312 -19.68 16.80 34.94
C SER A 312 -18.68 17.13 33.82
N VAL A 313 -18.71 16.40 32.69
CA VAL A 313 -17.91 16.76 31.49
C VAL A 313 -18.44 18.05 30.86
N ALA A 314 -19.74 18.16 30.63
CA ALA A 314 -20.35 19.37 30.08
C ALA A 314 -20.07 20.61 30.96
N VAL A 315 -20.28 20.51 32.27
CA VAL A 315 -20.00 21.58 33.24
C VAL A 315 -18.52 21.95 33.22
N SER A 316 -17.60 20.97 33.13
CA SER A 316 -16.17 21.27 33.04
C SER A 316 -15.80 22.03 31.77
N ILE A 317 -16.34 21.63 30.61
CA ILE A 317 -16.08 22.33 29.34
C ILE A 317 -16.63 23.75 29.40
N GLU A 318 -17.88 23.91 29.84
CA GLU A 318 -18.54 25.21 29.91
C GLU A 318 -17.86 26.15 30.91
N LEU A 319 -17.45 25.64 32.07
CA LEU A 319 -16.71 26.41 33.06
C LEU A 319 -15.35 26.85 32.49
N THR A 320 -14.60 25.94 31.87
CA THR A 320 -13.34 26.26 31.20
C THR A 320 -13.56 27.35 30.15
N LEU A 321 -14.56 27.22 29.27
CA LEU A 321 -14.92 28.23 28.27
C LEU A 321 -15.28 29.58 28.90
N ASN A 322 -16.01 29.59 30.01
CA ASN A 322 -16.37 30.80 30.75
C ASN A 322 -15.15 31.47 31.39
N ILE A 323 -14.20 30.71 31.92
CA ILE A 323 -12.95 31.23 32.50
C ILE A 323 -12.12 31.94 31.42
N ILE A 324 -12.00 31.37 30.23
CA ILE A 324 -11.21 31.95 29.14
C ILE A 324 -12.02 32.91 28.25
N ARG A 325 -13.30 33.13 28.54
CA ARG A 325 -14.23 33.88 27.67
C ARG A 325 -13.81 35.32 27.42
N GLU A 326 -13.32 36.02 28.45
CA GLU A 326 -12.88 37.42 28.33
C GLU A 326 -11.54 37.55 27.60
N GLN A 327 -10.78 36.47 27.50
CA GLN A 327 -9.48 36.40 26.83
C GLN A 327 -9.58 35.88 25.39
N LEU A 328 -10.69 35.22 25.04
CA LEU A 328 -11.00 34.75 23.69
C LEU A 328 -11.66 35.87 22.89
N SER A 329 -11.01 36.31 21.80
CA SER A 329 -11.68 37.13 20.81
C SER A 329 -12.72 36.32 20.03
N ILE A 330 -13.41 36.98 19.09
CA ILE A 330 -14.28 36.31 18.10
C ILE A 330 -13.46 35.26 17.32
N THR A 331 -12.21 35.56 17.00
CA THR A 331 -11.29 34.68 16.28
C THR A 331 -10.97 33.41 17.07
N GLY A 332 -10.76 33.52 18.38
CA GLY A 332 -10.49 32.35 19.23
C GLY A 332 -11.66 31.36 19.27
N LYS A 333 -12.91 31.85 19.20
CA LYS A 333 -14.10 30.98 19.07
C LYS A 333 -14.14 30.31 17.70
N ASP A 334 -13.75 31.03 16.65
CA ASP A 334 -13.68 30.51 15.30
C ASP A 334 -12.63 29.40 15.16
N VAL A 335 -11.46 29.53 15.79
CA VAL A 335 -10.46 28.46 15.91
C VAL A 335 -11.09 27.21 16.53
N LEU A 336 -11.81 27.38 17.64
CA LEU A 336 -12.41 26.27 18.35
C LEU A 336 -13.48 25.55 17.52
N LYS A 337 -14.36 26.30 16.85
CA LYS A 337 -15.34 25.74 15.90
C LYS A 337 -14.65 25.03 14.74
N LEU A 338 -13.57 25.61 14.21
CA LEU A 338 -12.86 25.07 13.06
C LEU A 338 -12.18 23.73 13.38
N VAL A 339 -11.47 23.64 14.51
CA VAL A 339 -10.82 22.40 14.96
C VAL A 339 -11.86 21.31 15.26
N ALA A 340 -13.02 21.67 15.83
CA ALA A 340 -14.12 20.73 16.05
C ALA A 340 -14.84 20.30 14.77
N PHE A 341 -14.87 21.18 13.77
CA PHE A 341 -15.55 20.93 12.51
C PHE A 341 -14.71 20.10 11.53
N LEU A 342 -13.38 20.22 11.52
CA LEU A 342 -12.52 19.54 10.56
C LEU A 342 -12.09 18.14 11.05
N PRO A 343 -12.30 17.06 10.28
CA PRO A 343 -12.01 15.69 10.72
C PRO A 343 -10.54 15.47 11.11
N ASN A 344 -9.60 16.01 10.34
CA ASN A 344 -8.18 15.90 10.64
C ASN A 344 -7.68 17.06 11.54
N GLY A 345 -8.59 17.85 12.10
CA GLY A 345 -8.25 19.10 12.77
C GLY A 345 -7.55 20.06 11.80
N ILE A 346 -6.51 20.75 12.27
CA ILE A 346 -5.74 21.71 11.48
C ILE A 346 -4.28 21.23 11.39
N PRO A 347 -3.88 20.52 10.32
CA PRO A 347 -2.49 20.10 10.12
C PRO A 347 -1.57 21.30 9.89
N ASN A 348 -0.31 21.21 10.36
CA ASN A 348 0.67 22.29 10.28
C ASN A 348 0.07 23.66 10.63
N TRP A 349 -0.59 23.74 11.78
CA TRP A 349 -1.48 24.85 12.10
C TRP A 349 -0.78 26.23 12.08
N LEU A 350 0.51 26.29 12.41
CA LEU A 350 1.31 27.53 12.36
C LEU A 350 1.30 28.17 10.97
N ASP A 351 1.34 27.36 9.91
CA ASP A 351 1.36 27.83 8.52
C ASP A 351 -0.06 27.98 7.96
N ASN A 352 -0.99 27.13 8.40
CA ASN A 352 -2.29 26.97 7.77
C ASN A 352 -3.42 27.77 8.44
N LEU A 353 -3.41 27.94 9.76
CA LEU A 353 -4.55 28.50 10.50
C LEU A 353 -4.92 29.92 10.03
N ASN A 354 -3.92 30.80 9.93
CA ASN A 354 -4.14 32.19 9.51
C ASN A 354 -4.65 32.28 8.06
N ARG A 355 -4.21 31.35 7.20
CA ARG A 355 -4.65 31.27 5.80
C ARG A 355 -6.07 30.73 5.68
N MET A 356 -6.50 29.84 6.58
CA MET A 356 -7.86 29.32 6.63
C MET A 356 -8.87 30.34 7.20
N LEU A 357 -8.42 31.21 8.10
CA LEU A 357 -9.27 32.24 8.71
C LEU A 357 -9.28 33.56 7.92
N ASP A 358 -8.27 33.81 7.08
CA ASP A 358 -8.03 35.08 6.38
C ASP A 358 -7.77 36.25 7.36
N ILE A 359 -6.95 36.01 8.38
CA ILE A 359 -6.66 36.95 9.49
C ILE A 359 -5.13 37.10 9.71
N PHE A 360 -4.70 38.28 10.18
CA PHE A 360 -3.32 38.63 10.57
C PHE A 360 -2.84 37.85 11.84
N PRO A 361 -1.52 37.69 12.08
CA PRO A 361 -0.92 36.66 12.96
C PRO A 361 -1.14 36.77 14.49
N GLU A 362 -2.20 37.44 14.95
CA GLU A 362 -2.52 37.57 16.39
C GLU A 362 -3.17 36.32 17.00
N THR A 363 -3.50 35.30 16.20
CA THR A 363 -4.21 34.07 16.64
C THR A 363 -3.35 33.11 17.45
N ASN A 364 -2.02 33.19 17.36
CA ASN A 364 -1.10 32.24 18.02
C ASN A 364 -1.24 32.26 19.55
N MET A 365 -1.47 33.44 20.15
CA MET A 365 -1.65 33.55 21.60
C MET A 365 -2.97 32.92 22.06
N GLU A 366 -4.01 32.98 21.24
CA GLU A 366 -5.31 32.36 21.51
C GLU A 366 -5.25 30.84 21.36
N VAL A 367 -4.54 30.33 20.35
CA VAL A 367 -4.27 28.89 20.22
C VAL A 367 -3.50 28.38 21.43
N LEU A 368 -2.46 29.11 21.86
CA LEU A 368 -1.71 28.76 23.07
C LEU A 368 -2.58 28.79 24.33
N LEU A 369 -3.54 29.72 24.42
CA LEU A 369 -4.51 29.75 25.51
C LEU A 369 -5.42 28.51 25.48
N LEU A 370 -5.93 28.12 24.31
CA LEU A 370 -6.78 26.94 24.11
C LEU A 370 -6.04 25.62 24.37
N ILE A 371 -4.75 25.55 24.04
CA ILE A 371 -3.88 24.41 24.39
C ILE A 371 -3.64 24.37 25.90
N LYS A 372 -3.34 25.51 26.52
CA LYS A 372 -3.12 25.61 27.98
C LYS A 372 -4.36 25.27 28.79
N SER A 373 -5.56 25.54 28.26
CA SER A 373 -6.84 25.14 28.86
C SER A 373 -7.21 23.68 28.63
N CYS A 374 -6.39 22.92 27.89
CA CYS A 374 -6.62 21.51 27.53
C CYS A 374 -7.92 21.25 26.75
N ILE A 375 -8.52 22.28 26.13
CA ILE A 375 -9.68 22.12 25.25
C ILE A 375 -9.25 21.51 23.93
N ILE A 376 -8.13 22.00 23.38
CA ILE A 376 -7.47 21.45 22.19
C ILE A 376 -6.07 20.97 22.56
N TYR A 377 -5.48 20.13 21.71
CA TYR A 377 -4.12 19.65 21.88
C TYR A 377 -3.39 19.62 20.53
N GLU A 378 -2.07 19.64 20.59
CA GLU A 378 -1.21 19.46 19.42
C GLU A 378 -0.82 17.99 19.30
N GLY A 379 -1.20 17.37 18.18
CA GLY A 379 -0.86 15.99 17.84
C GLY A 379 0.35 15.90 16.91
N GLU A 380 0.54 14.72 16.30
CA GLU A 380 1.58 14.50 15.30
C GLU A 380 1.49 15.49 14.14
N HIS A 381 2.63 15.80 13.51
CA HIS A 381 2.74 16.76 12.40
C HIS A 381 2.21 18.17 12.71
N ASN A 382 2.38 18.65 13.96
CA ASN A 382 1.89 19.95 14.42
C ASN A 382 0.41 20.14 14.03
N THR A 383 -0.41 19.13 14.32
CA THR A 383 -1.85 19.14 13.99
C THR A 383 -2.64 19.55 15.21
N LEU A 384 -3.41 20.64 15.15
CA LEU A 384 -4.36 20.97 16.22
C LEU A 384 -5.55 20.02 16.15
N LYS A 385 -5.85 19.37 17.27
CA LYS A 385 -6.97 18.45 17.42
C LYS A 385 -7.77 18.76 18.68
N ILE A 386 -8.99 18.25 18.70
CA ILE A 386 -9.89 18.30 19.84
C ILE A 386 -10.27 16.88 20.24
N LEU A 387 -10.47 16.64 21.54
CA LEU A 387 -10.98 15.34 21.99
C LEU A 387 -12.46 15.23 21.62
N THR A 388 -12.90 14.06 21.14
CA THR A 388 -14.27 13.82 20.67
C THR A 388 -15.37 14.34 21.61
N PRO A 389 -15.33 14.08 22.95
CA PRO A 389 -16.38 14.59 23.84
C PRO A 389 -16.44 16.13 23.91
N ILE A 390 -15.30 16.79 23.73
CA ILE A 390 -15.23 18.26 23.68
C ILE A 390 -15.73 18.74 22.31
N GLY A 391 -15.27 18.12 21.22
CA GLY A 391 -15.71 18.45 19.85
C GLY A 391 -17.23 18.33 19.67
N GLU A 392 -17.84 17.22 20.15
CA GLU A 392 -19.30 17.01 20.16
C GLU A 392 -20.02 18.16 20.86
N TYR A 393 -19.56 18.53 22.06
CA TYR A 393 -20.16 19.61 22.86
C TYR A 393 -20.00 20.98 22.20
N ILE A 394 -18.83 21.28 21.63
CA ILE A 394 -18.59 22.52 20.88
C ILE A 394 -19.51 22.62 19.67
N MET A 395 -19.70 21.53 18.93
CA MET A 395 -20.60 21.51 17.78
C MET A 395 -22.07 21.62 18.19
N GLU A 396 -22.48 21.06 19.34
CA GLU A 396 -23.83 21.20 19.91
C GLU A 396 -24.15 22.65 20.27
N ILE A 397 -23.20 23.39 20.87
CA ILE A 397 -23.41 24.77 21.36
C ILE A 397 -23.17 25.82 20.27
N PHE A 398 -22.03 25.75 19.60
CA PHE A 398 -21.59 26.80 18.69
C PHE A 398 -22.04 26.57 17.26
N GLY A 399 -22.52 25.36 16.95
CA GLY A 399 -22.90 24.96 15.61
C GLY A 399 -21.72 24.96 14.65
N ARG A 400 -22.07 24.90 13.37
CA ARG A 400 -21.13 24.88 12.26
C ARG A 400 -20.53 26.27 12.00
N PRO A 401 -19.24 26.40 11.63
CA PRO A 401 -18.64 27.68 11.26
C PRO A 401 -19.04 28.12 9.84
N GLU A 402 -20.33 28.39 9.62
CA GLU A 402 -20.89 28.67 8.28
C GLU A 402 -20.22 29.85 7.57
N HIS A 403 -19.85 30.89 8.32
CA HIS A 403 -19.20 32.08 7.77
C HIS A 403 -17.77 31.82 7.27
N LEU A 404 -17.10 30.78 7.75
CA LEU A 404 -15.72 30.44 7.37
C LEU A 404 -15.64 29.45 6.21
N GLU A 405 -16.73 28.77 5.85
CA GLU A 405 -16.71 27.69 4.86
C GLU A 405 -16.12 28.11 3.51
N ASN A 406 -16.40 29.33 3.08
CA ASN A 406 -15.88 29.87 1.83
C ASN A 406 -14.39 30.25 1.94
N HIS A 407 -13.93 30.72 3.11
CA HIS A 407 -12.51 31.00 3.34
C HIS A 407 -11.71 29.69 3.37
N ILE A 408 -12.23 28.68 4.07
CA ILE A 408 -11.64 27.34 4.12
C ILE A 408 -11.63 26.70 2.72
N TRP A 409 -12.70 26.87 1.94
CA TRP A 409 -12.74 26.42 0.55
C TRP A 409 -11.65 27.09 -0.29
N ARG A 410 -11.53 28.43 -0.26
CA ARG A 410 -10.47 29.15 -0.99
C ARG A 410 -9.07 28.73 -0.57
N PHE A 411 -8.87 28.45 0.71
CA PHE A 411 -7.61 27.89 1.21
C PHE A 411 -7.32 26.54 0.54
N TYR A 412 -8.28 25.61 0.52
CA TYR A 412 -8.08 24.29 -0.08
C TYR A 412 -7.99 24.33 -1.61
N GLU A 413 -8.72 25.23 -2.26
CA GLU A 413 -8.58 25.49 -3.70
C GLU A 413 -7.16 25.95 -4.03
N SER A 414 -6.65 26.96 -3.33
CA SER A 414 -5.27 27.45 -3.50
C SER A 414 -4.22 26.39 -3.12
N PHE A 415 -4.47 25.59 -2.08
CA PHE A 415 -3.61 24.48 -1.70
C PHE A 415 -3.49 23.47 -2.85
N MET A 416 -4.61 23.11 -3.46
CA MET A 416 -4.67 22.17 -4.58
C MET A 416 -3.99 22.72 -5.84
N ASP A 417 -4.14 24.02 -6.15
CA ASP A 417 -3.42 24.66 -7.26
C ASP A 417 -1.90 24.69 -7.06
N ASN A 418 -1.44 24.92 -5.82
CA ASN A 418 -0.02 24.87 -5.49
C ASN A 418 0.55 23.44 -5.54
N LEU A 419 -0.26 22.43 -5.20
CA LEU A 419 0.12 21.02 -5.35
C LEU A 419 0.34 20.66 -6.82
N ALA A 420 -0.53 21.14 -7.73
CA ALA A 420 -0.41 20.88 -9.16
C ALA A 420 0.91 21.40 -9.76
N GLN A 421 1.53 22.41 -9.14
CA GLN A 421 2.80 23.01 -9.59
C GLN A 421 4.04 22.35 -8.95
N ASN A 422 3.89 21.59 -7.87
CA ASN A 422 5.00 21.02 -7.09
C ASN A 422 4.87 19.50 -6.92
N SER A 423 5.69 18.74 -7.65
CA SER A 423 5.65 17.27 -7.70
C SER A 423 6.04 16.55 -6.40
N THR A 424 6.60 17.25 -5.41
CA THR A 424 7.07 16.69 -4.12
C THR A 424 5.99 16.65 -3.02
N ALA A 425 4.77 17.09 -3.29
CA ALA A 425 3.79 17.43 -2.26
C ALA A 425 2.70 16.37 -1.98
N GLY A 426 2.81 15.17 -2.54
CA GLY A 426 1.83 14.07 -2.37
C GLY A 426 1.67 13.53 -0.94
N ASP A 427 2.67 13.77 -0.07
CA ASP A 427 2.59 13.46 1.37
C ASP A 427 1.74 14.46 2.14
N GLN A 428 1.85 15.75 1.80
CA GLN A 428 1.07 16.81 2.46
C GLN A 428 -0.42 16.67 2.17
N LEU A 429 -0.78 16.20 0.97
CA LEU A 429 -2.18 15.93 0.61
C LEU A 429 -2.84 14.92 1.56
N GLY A 430 -2.10 13.92 2.06
CA GLY A 430 -2.64 12.93 3.00
C GLY A 430 -3.12 13.55 4.32
N LEU A 431 -2.40 14.56 4.83
CA LEU A 431 -2.78 15.26 6.06
C LEU A 431 -4.11 16.03 5.90
N HIS A 432 -4.39 16.53 4.69
CA HIS A 432 -5.53 17.39 4.41
C HIS A 432 -6.71 16.68 3.75
N ILE A 433 -6.58 15.44 3.29
CA ILE A 433 -7.56 14.80 2.39
C ILE A 433 -8.97 14.71 2.99
N ALA A 434 -9.11 14.30 4.25
CA ALA A 434 -10.41 14.19 4.89
C ALA A 434 -11.07 15.57 5.10
N ASN A 435 -10.27 16.60 5.33
CA ASN A 435 -10.75 17.98 5.41
C ASN A 435 -11.23 18.45 4.03
N ILE A 436 -10.44 18.21 2.97
CA ILE A 436 -10.81 18.55 1.59
C ILE A 436 -12.12 17.85 1.21
N PHE A 437 -12.25 16.54 1.48
CA PHE A 437 -13.49 15.80 1.19
C PHE A 437 -14.69 16.36 1.92
N LYS A 438 -14.55 16.70 3.21
CA LYS A 438 -15.66 17.30 3.97
C LYS A 438 -16.09 18.64 3.37
N ILE A 439 -15.14 19.53 3.13
CA ILE A 439 -15.45 20.87 2.60
C ILE A 439 -15.99 20.77 1.17
N LEU A 440 -15.41 19.94 0.33
CA LEU A 440 -15.87 19.71 -1.02
C LEU A 440 -17.27 19.11 -1.05
N ASP A 441 -17.59 18.12 -0.21
CA ASP A 441 -18.95 17.55 -0.09
C ASP A 441 -20.01 18.62 0.22
N ILE A 442 -19.65 19.55 1.10
CA ILE A 442 -20.48 20.68 1.48
C ILE A 442 -20.69 21.64 0.31
N GLN A 443 -19.60 22.05 -0.34
CA GLN A 443 -19.67 23.04 -1.41
C GLN A 443 -20.43 22.49 -2.61
N ILE A 444 -20.17 21.22 -2.97
CA ILE A 444 -20.96 20.46 -3.94
C ILE A 444 -22.44 20.37 -3.53
N GLY A 445 -22.74 20.32 -2.23
CA GLY A 445 -24.12 20.33 -1.74
C GLY A 445 -24.85 21.67 -1.96
N LYS A 446 -24.12 22.78 -2.14
CA LYS A 446 -24.66 24.13 -2.25
C LYS A 446 -24.78 24.62 -3.69
N SER A 447 -23.74 24.46 -4.49
CA SER A 447 -23.65 25.03 -5.84
C SER A 447 -22.78 24.19 -6.78
N PHE A 448 -23.06 24.34 -8.08
CA PHE A 448 -22.17 23.91 -9.16
C PHE A 448 -21.19 25.05 -9.51
N GLU A 449 -19.89 24.79 -9.41
CA GLU A 449 -18.83 25.75 -9.75
C GLU A 449 -17.65 25.03 -10.43
N ASN A 450 -17.00 25.68 -11.41
CA ASN A 450 -15.85 25.11 -12.12
C ASN A 450 -14.64 24.86 -11.20
N SER A 451 -14.52 25.63 -10.11
CA SER A 451 -13.55 25.43 -9.04
C SER A 451 -13.68 24.03 -8.41
N HIS A 452 -14.90 23.57 -8.13
CA HIS A 452 -15.18 22.25 -7.58
C HIS A 452 -14.71 21.14 -8.54
N MET A 453 -14.99 21.30 -9.84
CA MET A 453 -14.55 20.36 -10.88
C MET A 453 -13.03 20.31 -11.00
N ASN A 454 -12.35 21.46 -10.96
CA ASN A 454 -10.89 21.50 -11.04
C ASN A 454 -10.25 20.76 -9.86
N VAL A 455 -10.72 21.00 -8.63
CA VAL A 455 -10.24 20.29 -7.44
C VAL A 455 -10.54 18.79 -7.53
N LEU A 456 -11.74 18.40 -7.97
CA LEU A 456 -12.09 16.99 -8.21
C LEU A 456 -11.12 16.34 -9.21
N HIS A 457 -10.85 16.99 -10.35
CA HIS A 457 -9.92 16.49 -11.36
C HIS A 457 -8.49 16.36 -10.81
N GLN A 458 -8.01 17.36 -10.06
CA GLN A 458 -6.69 17.32 -9.46
C GLN A 458 -6.58 16.19 -8.42
N LEU A 459 -7.61 15.98 -7.59
CA LEU A 459 -7.66 14.86 -6.65
C LEU A 459 -7.68 13.50 -7.38
N CYS A 460 -8.28 13.44 -8.56
CA CYS A 460 -8.29 12.23 -9.38
C CYS A 460 -6.93 11.86 -9.99
N ASN A 461 -5.93 12.75 -9.93
CA ASN A 461 -4.55 12.38 -10.27
C ASN A 461 -3.92 11.47 -9.18
N HIS A 462 -4.55 11.38 -8.01
CA HIS A 462 -4.07 10.59 -6.88
C HIS A 462 -4.99 9.38 -6.65
N SER A 463 -4.72 8.29 -7.39
CA SER A 463 -5.53 7.07 -7.40
C SER A 463 -5.77 6.42 -6.02
N LYS A 464 -4.87 6.65 -5.06
CA LYS A 464 -5.02 6.24 -3.65
C LYS A 464 -6.30 6.76 -2.96
N TYR A 465 -6.96 7.78 -3.51
CA TYR A 465 -8.13 8.43 -2.91
C TYR A 465 -9.45 8.22 -3.68
N TYR A 466 -9.47 7.40 -4.73
CA TYR A 466 -10.66 7.18 -5.57
C TYR A 466 -11.88 6.72 -4.76
N SER A 467 -11.63 5.94 -3.73
CA SER A 467 -12.62 5.49 -2.77
C SER A 467 -13.53 6.55 -2.17
N GLY A 468 -12.94 7.63 -1.67
CA GLY A 468 -13.64 8.74 -1.06
C GLY A 468 -14.19 9.71 -2.10
N LEU A 469 -13.59 9.73 -3.30
CA LEU A 469 -14.01 10.57 -4.42
C LEU A 469 -15.25 10.04 -5.14
N VAL A 470 -15.43 8.72 -5.27
CA VAL A 470 -16.58 8.13 -5.97
C VAL A 470 -17.94 8.67 -5.45
N PRO A 471 -18.23 8.66 -4.13
CA PRO A 471 -19.46 9.24 -3.61
C PRO A 471 -19.61 10.74 -3.89
N LEU A 472 -18.50 11.49 -3.89
CA LEU A 472 -18.51 12.93 -4.19
C LEU A 472 -18.84 13.16 -5.67
N VAL A 473 -18.26 12.37 -6.57
CA VAL A 473 -18.55 12.42 -8.01
C VAL A 473 -19.99 12.01 -8.30
N GLU A 474 -20.51 10.97 -7.64
CA GLU A 474 -21.93 10.61 -7.72
C GLU A 474 -22.86 11.73 -7.25
N LYS A 475 -22.52 12.41 -6.16
CA LYS A 475 -23.25 13.58 -5.67
C LYS A 475 -23.16 14.73 -6.67
N TYR A 476 -21.97 15.00 -7.21
CA TYR A 476 -21.73 16.05 -8.19
C TYR A 476 -22.56 15.86 -9.47
N ARG A 477 -22.69 14.61 -9.94
CA ARG A 477 -23.51 14.25 -11.12
C ARG A 477 -24.99 14.64 -10.99
N ARG A 478 -25.52 14.84 -9.77
CA ARG A 478 -26.91 15.30 -9.57
C ARG A 478 -27.15 16.70 -10.12
N TRP A 479 -26.10 17.51 -10.24
CA TRP A 479 -26.15 18.82 -10.86
C TRP A 479 -26.10 18.78 -12.40
N GLY A 480 -26.16 17.59 -13.02
CA GLY A 480 -26.00 17.40 -14.46
C GLY A 480 -26.83 18.37 -15.31
N ALA A 481 -28.08 18.68 -14.92
CA ALA A 481 -28.92 19.64 -15.64
C ALA A 481 -28.35 21.08 -15.75
N GLN A 482 -27.44 21.47 -14.85
CA GLN A 482 -26.78 22.78 -14.84
C GLN A 482 -25.40 22.76 -15.50
N MET A 483 -24.90 21.58 -15.88
CA MET A 483 -23.57 21.39 -16.47
C MET A 483 -23.64 21.44 -18.00
N SER A 484 -22.56 21.90 -18.65
CA SER A 484 -22.40 21.70 -20.08
C SER A 484 -22.33 20.21 -20.42
N LEU A 485 -22.75 19.82 -21.63
CA LEU A 485 -22.65 18.42 -22.09
C LEU A 485 -21.20 17.90 -22.00
N GLY A 486 -20.22 18.75 -22.28
CA GLY A 486 -18.80 18.42 -22.14
C GLY A 486 -18.40 18.12 -20.70
N ASP A 487 -18.85 18.92 -19.72
CA ASP A 487 -18.54 18.70 -18.30
C ASP A 487 -19.21 17.45 -17.75
N GLN A 488 -20.47 17.20 -18.13
CA GLN A 488 -21.19 15.97 -17.76
C GLN A 488 -20.45 14.73 -18.27
N THR A 489 -20.00 14.79 -19.52
CA THR A 489 -19.25 13.74 -20.19
C THR A 489 -17.90 13.50 -19.53
N GLY A 490 -17.15 14.57 -19.29
CA GLY A 490 -15.88 14.52 -18.58
C GLY A 490 -16.01 13.90 -17.20
N LEU A 491 -17.05 14.27 -16.44
CA LEU A 491 -17.34 13.74 -15.12
C LEU A 491 -17.74 12.25 -15.16
N MET A 492 -18.54 11.83 -16.15
CA MET A 492 -18.91 10.43 -16.33
C MET A 492 -17.72 9.56 -16.73
N PHE A 493 -16.86 10.06 -17.62
CA PHE A 493 -15.60 9.40 -17.95
C PHE A 493 -14.67 9.29 -16.74
N LEU A 494 -14.52 10.37 -15.97
CA LEU A 494 -13.75 10.37 -14.74
C LEU A 494 -14.27 9.31 -13.76
N HIS A 495 -15.60 9.22 -13.60
CA HIS A 495 -16.23 8.21 -12.76
C HIS A 495 -15.98 6.79 -13.27
N GLY A 496 -16.14 6.56 -14.57
CA GLY A 496 -15.83 5.26 -15.20
C GLY A 496 -14.37 4.85 -15.03
N ASP A 497 -13.44 5.78 -15.23
CA ASP A 497 -12.00 5.56 -15.09
C ASP A 497 -11.62 5.22 -13.64
N MET A 498 -12.19 5.91 -12.65
CA MET A 498 -12.00 5.60 -11.23
C MET A 498 -12.52 4.21 -10.88
N LEU A 499 -13.73 3.86 -11.32
CA LEU A 499 -14.31 2.54 -11.05
C LEU A 499 -13.52 1.42 -11.74
N SER A 500 -13.04 1.66 -12.96
CA SER A 500 -12.17 0.74 -13.70
C SER A 500 -10.87 0.49 -12.94
N PHE A 501 -10.23 1.55 -12.45
CA PHE A 501 -9.02 1.44 -11.63
C PHE A 501 -9.28 0.65 -10.34
N MET A 502 -10.44 0.84 -9.71
CA MET A 502 -10.85 0.09 -8.52
C MET A 502 -11.33 -1.34 -8.81
N GLY A 503 -11.21 -1.85 -10.04
CA GLY A 503 -11.68 -3.19 -10.42
C GLY A 503 -13.19 -3.34 -10.50
N LYS A 504 -13.96 -2.25 -10.39
CA LYS A 504 -15.43 -2.22 -10.44
C LYS A 504 -15.92 -2.16 -11.91
N TYR A 505 -15.46 -3.11 -12.74
CA TYR A 505 -15.58 -3.05 -14.19
C TYR A 505 -17.03 -2.98 -14.69
N GLU A 506 -17.97 -3.74 -14.13
CA GLU A 506 -19.37 -3.70 -14.55
C GLU A 506 -20.00 -2.31 -14.39
N LYS A 507 -19.75 -1.67 -13.23
CA LYS A 507 -20.24 -0.31 -12.95
C LYS A 507 -19.56 0.73 -13.85
N ALA A 508 -18.25 0.56 -14.09
CA ALA A 508 -17.50 1.41 -15.00
C ALA A 508 -18.07 1.34 -16.44
N MET A 509 -18.29 0.13 -16.95
CA MET A 509 -18.89 -0.09 -18.28
C MET A 509 -20.29 0.49 -18.38
N ALA A 510 -21.12 0.33 -17.34
CA ALA A 510 -22.47 0.91 -17.31
C ALA A 510 -22.42 2.44 -17.47
N ILE A 511 -21.54 3.13 -16.73
CA ILE A 511 -21.39 4.58 -16.82
C ILE A 511 -20.88 5.00 -18.20
N ILE A 512 -19.87 4.32 -18.75
CA ILE A 512 -19.33 4.63 -20.08
C ILE A 512 -20.42 4.46 -21.15
N ASN A 513 -21.21 3.40 -21.07
CA ASN A 513 -22.33 3.17 -21.99
C ASN A 513 -23.45 4.22 -21.84
N ASP A 514 -23.64 4.77 -20.64
CA ASP A 514 -24.61 5.85 -20.42
C ASP A 514 -24.17 7.19 -21.04
N VAL A 515 -22.86 7.42 -21.25
CA VAL A 515 -22.36 8.61 -21.98
C VAL A 515 -22.88 8.65 -23.42
N GLU A 516 -22.92 7.49 -24.09
CA GLU A 516 -23.47 7.41 -25.45
C GLU A 516 -24.96 7.74 -25.48
N LYS A 517 -25.71 7.26 -24.48
CA LYS A 517 -27.15 7.54 -24.36
C LYS A 517 -27.40 9.03 -24.13
N LEU A 518 -26.59 9.67 -23.29
CA LEU A 518 -26.67 11.10 -23.00
C LEU A 518 -26.54 11.94 -24.28
N HIS A 519 -25.50 11.67 -25.09
CA HIS A 519 -25.30 12.39 -26.36
C HIS A 519 -26.41 12.12 -27.37
N LYS A 520 -26.86 10.86 -27.50
CA LYS A 520 -27.98 10.52 -28.39
C LYS A 520 -29.29 11.22 -27.98
N HIS A 521 -29.55 11.37 -26.69
CA HIS A 521 -30.78 12.00 -26.19
C HIS A 521 -30.77 13.52 -26.34
N GLN A 522 -29.66 14.18 -26.01
CA GLN A 522 -29.56 15.63 -26.04
C GLN A 522 -29.62 16.19 -27.47
N ILE A 523 -29.05 15.44 -28.42
CA ILE A 523 -29.12 15.81 -29.84
C ILE A 523 -30.53 15.62 -30.40
N ASN A 524 -31.26 14.57 -29.98
CA ASN A 524 -32.68 14.41 -30.35
C ASN A 524 -33.56 15.55 -29.81
N GLN A 525 -33.19 16.20 -28.71
CA GLN A 525 -33.88 17.40 -28.21
C GLN A 525 -33.49 18.65 -29.02
N GLU A 526 -32.19 18.86 -29.25
CA GLU A 526 -31.70 20.00 -30.05
C GLU A 526 -32.18 19.96 -31.51
N THR A 527 -32.28 18.77 -32.12
CA THR A 527 -32.82 18.61 -33.50
C THR A 527 -34.31 18.93 -33.60
N ILE A 528 -35.09 18.73 -32.53
CA ILE A 528 -36.50 19.15 -32.50
C ILE A 528 -36.60 20.68 -32.41
N ASP A 529 -35.68 21.35 -31.72
CA ASP A 529 -35.64 22.82 -31.63
C ASP A 529 -35.02 23.48 -32.88
N LEU A 530 -34.19 22.75 -33.64
CA LEU A 530 -33.41 23.24 -34.79
C LEU A 530 -34.06 23.01 -36.17
N GLU A 531 -35.31 22.51 -36.26
CA GLU A 531 -36.06 22.40 -37.53
C GLU A 531 -36.27 23.75 -38.27
N SER A 532 -35.71 24.86 -37.77
CA SER A 532 -35.71 26.17 -38.39
C SER A 532 -34.37 26.69 -38.95
N ILE A 533 -33.20 26.03 -38.79
CA ILE A 533 -31.90 26.59 -39.28
C ILE A 533 -30.88 25.54 -39.82
N SER A 534 -30.56 25.71 -41.12
CA SER A 534 -29.41 25.29 -41.98
C SER A 534 -28.54 24.02 -41.73
N CYS A 535 -28.20 23.35 -42.84
CA CYS A 535 -27.36 22.13 -42.95
C CYS A 535 -25.95 22.19 -42.32
N SER A 536 -25.38 23.36 -42.02
CA SER A 536 -24.02 23.48 -41.48
C SER A 536 -23.88 22.94 -40.05
N ASN A 537 -24.97 22.95 -39.26
CA ASN A 537 -24.96 22.45 -37.87
C ASN A 537 -25.01 20.91 -37.79
N SER A 538 -25.48 20.21 -38.83
CA SER A 538 -25.57 18.74 -38.84
C SER A 538 -24.20 18.04 -38.85
N MET A 539 -23.20 18.68 -39.46
CA MET A 539 -21.86 18.11 -39.63
C MET A 539 -21.01 18.23 -38.35
N SER A 540 -21.13 19.33 -37.61
CA SER A 540 -20.45 19.54 -36.32
C SER A 540 -21.02 18.65 -35.20
N VAL A 541 -22.33 18.40 -35.23
CA VAL A 541 -23.04 17.52 -34.28
C VAL A 541 -22.64 16.05 -34.49
N ASN A 542 -22.56 15.58 -35.75
CA ASN A 542 -22.08 14.23 -36.04
C ASN A 542 -20.60 14.04 -35.64
N TYR A 543 -19.76 15.06 -35.84
CA TYR A 543 -18.37 15.05 -35.38
C TYR A 543 -18.25 14.85 -33.86
N THR A 544 -19.09 15.51 -33.07
CA THR A 544 -19.05 15.40 -31.59
C THR A 544 -19.58 14.05 -31.08
N ILE A 545 -20.58 13.46 -31.73
CA ILE A 545 -21.05 12.10 -31.41
C ILE A 545 -19.96 11.08 -31.69
N GLU A 546 -19.41 11.09 -32.91
CA GLU A 546 -18.43 10.10 -33.34
C GLU A 546 -17.15 10.20 -32.52
N GLN A 547 -16.72 11.41 -32.16
CA GLN A 547 -15.61 11.63 -31.22
C GLN A 547 -15.90 11.05 -29.84
N THR A 548 -17.09 11.27 -29.29
CA THR A 548 -17.47 10.73 -27.97
C THR A 548 -17.57 9.22 -28.00
N GLN A 549 -18.13 8.65 -29.07
CA GLN A 549 -18.25 7.21 -29.25
C GLN A 549 -16.87 6.54 -29.37
N ALA A 550 -15.95 7.15 -30.12
CA ALA A 550 -14.56 6.69 -30.19
C ALA A 550 -13.90 6.69 -28.80
N GLU A 551 -14.13 7.73 -28.02
CA GLU A 551 -13.61 7.85 -26.66
C GLU A 551 -14.22 6.82 -25.69
N CYS A 552 -15.51 6.49 -25.85
CA CYS A 552 -16.16 5.39 -25.13
C CYS A 552 -15.51 4.05 -25.46
N PHE A 553 -15.33 3.74 -26.75
CA PHE A 553 -14.67 2.50 -27.17
C PHE A 553 -13.24 2.39 -26.65
N LYS A 554 -12.47 3.49 -26.63
CA LYS A 554 -11.12 3.50 -26.06
C LYS A 554 -11.10 3.13 -24.58
N ARG A 555 -12.06 3.64 -23.79
CA ARG A 555 -12.19 3.28 -22.36
C ARG A 555 -12.68 1.86 -22.14
N LEU A 556 -13.65 1.39 -22.94
CA LEU A 556 -14.10 0.00 -22.91
C LEU A 556 -12.97 -0.97 -23.28
N ALA A 557 -12.16 -0.62 -24.29
CA ALA A 557 -10.97 -1.37 -24.66
C ALA A 557 -9.96 -1.45 -23.50
N GLN A 558 -9.77 -0.35 -22.77
CA GLN A 558 -8.90 -0.29 -21.60
C GLN A 558 -9.43 -1.16 -20.44
N ILE A 559 -10.75 -1.21 -20.23
CA ILE A 559 -11.38 -2.11 -19.26
C ILE A 559 -11.15 -3.58 -19.66
N ALA A 560 -11.43 -3.93 -20.92
CA ALA A 560 -11.20 -5.28 -21.44
C ALA A 560 -9.72 -5.70 -21.32
N TYR A 561 -8.80 -4.77 -21.58
CA TYR A 561 -7.37 -4.97 -21.37
C TYR A 561 -7.04 -5.30 -19.91
N TYR A 562 -7.61 -4.57 -18.94
CA TYR A 562 -7.41 -4.85 -17.52
C TYR A 562 -8.01 -6.19 -17.09
N GLN A 563 -9.09 -6.63 -17.74
CA GLN A 563 -9.69 -7.95 -17.55
C GLN A 563 -8.92 -9.07 -18.26
N SER A 564 -7.80 -8.76 -18.93
CA SER A 564 -7.03 -9.68 -19.77
C SER A 564 -7.80 -10.25 -20.97
N ASP A 565 -8.93 -9.65 -21.35
CA ASP A 565 -9.64 -9.95 -22.60
C ASP A 565 -9.03 -9.12 -23.73
N TYR A 566 -7.84 -9.53 -24.16
CA TYR A 566 -7.09 -8.84 -25.20
C TYR A 566 -7.80 -8.85 -26.56
N LYS A 567 -8.65 -9.84 -26.83
CA LYS A 567 -9.41 -9.94 -28.08
C LYS A 567 -10.52 -8.90 -28.13
N GLU A 568 -11.32 -8.80 -27.07
CA GLU A 568 -12.34 -7.76 -26.96
C GLU A 568 -11.68 -6.37 -26.95
N SER A 569 -10.54 -6.23 -26.26
CA SER A 569 -9.75 -4.99 -26.29
C SER A 569 -9.33 -4.60 -27.70
N GLN A 570 -8.72 -5.51 -28.48
CA GLN A 570 -8.34 -5.26 -29.87
C GLN A 570 -9.55 -4.85 -30.72
N TRP A 571 -10.67 -5.55 -30.59
CA TRP A 571 -11.89 -5.24 -31.34
C TRP A 571 -12.41 -3.83 -31.01
N LYS A 572 -12.43 -3.45 -29.73
CA LYS A 572 -12.84 -2.11 -29.29
C LYS A 572 -11.87 -1.02 -29.73
N VAL A 573 -10.56 -1.26 -29.69
CA VAL A 573 -9.56 -0.31 -30.23
C VAL A 573 -9.76 -0.11 -31.73
N GLN A 574 -10.05 -1.18 -32.48
CA GLN A 574 -10.34 -1.08 -33.91
C GLN A 574 -11.58 -0.21 -34.17
N GLN A 575 -12.67 -0.41 -33.41
CA GLN A 575 -13.87 0.44 -33.54
C GLN A 575 -13.59 1.91 -33.24
N ALA A 576 -12.77 2.21 -32.23
CA ALA A 576 -12.36 3.57 -31.93
C ALA A 576 -11.52 4.17 -33.08
N MET A 577 -10.61 3.38 -33.65
CA MET A 577 -9.76 3.80 -34.76
C MET A 577 -10.58 4.15 -36.01
N ASP A 578 -11.51 3.30 -36.41
CA ASP A 578 -12.37 3.52 -37.58
C ASP A 578 -13.16 4.84 -37.45
N LEU A 579 -13.65 5.15 -36.24
CA LEU A 579 -14.32 6.41 -35.94
C LEU A 579 -13.37 7.60 -35.98
N TYR A 580 -12.17 7.49 -35.39
CA TYR A 580 -11.18 8.58 -35.42
C TYR A 580 -10.71 8.88 -36.85
N GLU A 581 -10.52 7.86 -37.69
CA GLU A 581 -10.19 8.05 -39.11
C GLU A 581 -11.33 8.73 -39.87
N LYS A 582 -12.58 8.31 -39.63
CA LYS A 582 -13.78 8.91 -40.24
C LYS A 582 -13.91 10.41 -39.94
N ILE A 583 -13.67 10.81 -38.69
CA ILE A 583 -13.72 12.23 -38.28
C ILE A 583 -12.42 13.01 -38.60
N GLY A 584 -11.42 12.37 -39.21
CA GLY A 584 -10.13 13.00 -39.52
C GLY A 584 -9.26 13.29 -38.29
N ASN A 585 -9.53 12.68 -37.13
CA ASN A 585 -8.71 12.81 -35.93
C ASN A 585 -7.51 11.87 -36.00
N MET A 586 -6.47 12.31 -36.74
CA MET A 586 -5.24 11.54 -36.93
C MET A 586 -4.52 11.22 -35.61
N ARG A 587 -4.64 12.08 -34.58
CA ARG A 587 -4.04 11.83 -33.26
C ARG A 587 -4.72 10.64 -32.56
N GLY A 588 -6.05 10.59 -32.57
CA GLY A 588 -6.82 9.49 -31.98
C GLY A 588 -6.56 8.17 -32.70
N ALA A 589 -6.49 8.18 -34.04
CA ALA A 589 -6.15 7.00 -34.83
C ALA A 589 -4.73 6.47 -34.50
N ALA A 590 -3.73 7.37 -34.44
CA ALA A 590 -2.36 7.00 -34.07
C ALA A 590 -2.26 6.43 -32.64
N GLN A 591 -3.02 6.97 -31.69
CA GLN A 591 -3.13 6.43 -30.33
C GLN A 591 -3.75 5.04 -30.31
N CYS A 592 -4.73 4.77 -31.17
CA CYS A 592 -5.30 3.43 -31.32
C CYS A 592 -4.27 2.45 -31.89
N LEU A 593 -3.49 2.82 -32.90
CA LEU A 593 -2.40 2.00 -33.44
C LEU A 593 -1.33 1.69 -32.39
N GLN A 594 -0.92 2.70 -31.61
CA GLN A 594 -0.01 2.50 -30.48
C GLN A 594 -0.60 1.46 -29.51
N ARG A 595 -1.88 1.60 -29.16
CA ARG A 595 -2.55 0.69 -28.24
C ARG A 595 -2.68 -0.73 -28.78
N MET A 596 -2.96 -0.90 -30.08
CA MET A 596 -2.97 -2.22 -30.72
C MET A 596 -1.58 -2.86 -30.63
N GLY A 597 -0.52 -2.08 -30.87
CA GLY A 597 0.86 -2.54 -30.71
C GLY A 597 1.17 -3.01 -29.29
N ASP A 598 0.73 -2.26 -28.28
CA ASP A 598 0.88 -2.63 -26.87
C ASP A 598 0.06 -3.90 -26.52
N ILE A 599 -1.12 -4.11 -27.12
CA ILE A 599 -1.92 -5.33 -26.91
C ILE A 599 -1.27 -6.54 -27.60
N SER A 600 -0.80 -6.40 -28.84
CA SER A 600 -0.07 -7.44 -29.56
C SER A 600 1.20 -7.85 -28.81
N LEU A 601 1.84 -6.92 -28.13
CA LEU A 601 2.96 -7.23 -27.25
C LEU A 601 2.57 -8.13 -26.07
N MET A 602 1.42 -7.89 -25.44
CA MET A 602 0.90 -8.76 -24.37
C MET A 602 0.53 -10.17 -24.85
N LEU A 603 0.23 -10.30 -26.14
CA LEU A 603 -0.05 -11.59 -26.81
C LEU A 603 1.23 -12.26 -27.36
N ASP A 604 2.41 -11.74 -27.06
CA ASP A 604 3.71 -12.17 -27.59
C ASP A 604 3.81 -12.12 -29.14
N GLN A 605 2.97 -11.32 -29.80
CA GLN A 605 2.97 -11.08 -31.24
C GLN A 605 3.95 -9.95 -31.59
N TYR A 606 5.24 -10.17 -31.35
CA TYR A 606 6.27 -9.13 -31.43
C TYR A 606 6.38 -8.48 -32.82
N GLU A 607 6.24 -9.26 -33.90
CA GLU A 607 6.31 -8.73 -35.27
C GLU A 607 5.15 -7.79 -35.60
N GLU A 608 3.92 -8.19 -35.25
CA GLU A 608 2.72 -7.35 -35.42
C GLU A 608 2.82 -6.08 -34.59
N ALA A 609 3.27 -6.20 -33.34
CA ALA A 609 3.49 -5.06 -32.45
C ALA A 609 4.50 -4.06 -33.04
N GLN A 610 5.60 -4.54 -33.63
CA GLN A 610 6.58 -3.67 -34.29
C GLN A 610 5.99 -2.93 -35.48
N ILE A 611 5.16 -3.60 -36.30
CA ILE A 611 4.52 -2.98 -37.48
C ILE A 611 3.59 -1.86 -37.02
N MET A 612 2.71 -2.14 -36.06
CA MET A 612 1.73 -1.18 -35.55
C MET A 612 2.41 0.02 -34.87
N LEU A 613 3.43 -0.21 -34.04
CA LEU A 613 4.16 0.87 -33.37
C LEU A 613 4.95 1.72 -34.36
N LYS A 614 5.58 1.14 -35.39
CA LYS A 614 6.24 1.92 -36.46
C LYS A 614 5.25 2.78 -37.24
N GLN A 615 4.07 2.26 -37.54
CA GLN A 615 3.00 3.03 -38.18
C GLN A 615 2.54 4.19 -37.28
N ALA A 616 2.34 3.93 -35.98
CA ALA A 616 1.98 4.95 -35.01
C ALA A 616 3.05 6.04 -34.90
N THR A 617 4.35 5.68 -34.82
CA THR A 617 5.47 6.63 -34.81
C THR A 617 5.43 7.55 -36.03
N ASN A 618 5.32 6.97 -37.24
CA ASN A 618 5.26 7.74 -38.48
C ASN A 618 4.05 8.70 -38.52
N GLN A 619 2.90 8.29 -37.99
CA GLN A 619 1.73 9.16 -37.90
C GLN A 619 1.94 10.29 -36.88
N PHE A 620 2.51 9.99 -35.71
CA PHE A 620 2.81 10.97 -34.68
C PHE A 620 3.82 12.02 -35.14
N GLU A 621 4.87 11.61 -35.86
CA GLU A 621 5.85 12.52 -36.47
C GLU A 621 5.20 13.46 -37.49
N LYS A 622 4.35 12.93 -38.38
CA LYS A 622 3.64 13.73 -39.39
C LYS A 622 2.75 14.81 -38.78
N ILE A 623 2.11 14.54 -37.64
CA ILE A 623 1.26 15.51 -36.94
C ILE A 623 2.04 16.37 -35.92
N GLY A 624 3.36 16.17 -35.80
CA GLY A 624 4.20 16.89 -34.83
C GLY A 624 3.95 16.51 -33.36
N TYR A 625 3.27 15.39 -33.08
CA TYR A 625 2.99 14.93 -31.72
C TYR A 625 4.17 14.12 -31.16
N ARG A 626 5.24 14.83 -30.80
CA ARG A 626 6.52 14.24 -30.37
C ARG A 626 6.40 13.28 -29.17
N VAL A 627 5.49 13.56 -28.22
CA VAL A 627 5.29 12.69 -27.03
C VAL A 627 4.86 11.28 -27.44
N GLY A 628 3.93 11.15 -28.39
CA GLY A 628 3.46 9.85 -28.86
C GLY A 628 4.56 9.10 -29.63
N ALA A 629 5.32 9.82 -30.48
CA ALA A 629 6.44 9.24 -31.22
C ALA A 629 7.52 8.68 -30.26
N ALA A 630 7.91 9.45 -29.25
CA ALA A 630 8.89 9.02 -28.24
C ALA A 630 8.40 7.81 -27.42
N GLN A 631 7.11 7.75 -27.08
CA GLN A 631 6.51 6.59 -26.42
C GLN A 631 6.57 5.33 -27.29
N CYS A 632 6.24 5.44 -28.58
CA CYS A 632 6.34 4.33 -29.52
C CYS A 632 7.79 3.86 -29.72
N LEU A 633 8.75 4.79 -29.81
CA LEU A 633 10.19 4.45 -29.89
C LEU A 633 10.65 3.69 -28.65
N ARG A 634 10.23 4.11 -27.46
CA ARG A 634 10.51 3.39 -26.21
C ARG A 634 9.92 1.97 -26.23
N SER A 635 8.66 1.81 -26.63
CA SER A 635 8.03 0.49 -26.76
C SER A 635 8.76 -0.40 -27.78
N LEU A 636 9.16 0.14 -28.93
CA LEU A 636 9.97 -0.58 -29.92
C LEU A 636 11.34 -1.01 -29.35
N GLY A 637 11.97 -0.14 -28.55
CA GLY A 637 13.20 -0.48 -27.82
C GLY A 637 13.00 -1.69 -26.89
N CYS A 638 11.92 -1.71 -26.12
CA CYS A 638 11.61 -2.84 -25.25
C CYS A 638 11.31 -4.13 -26.03
N ILE A 639 10.63 -4.06 -27.17
CA ILE A 639 10.40 -5.24 -28.03
C ILE A 639 11.74 -5.80 -28.54
N SER A 640 12.64 -4.92 -28.97
CA SER A 640 13.98 -5.31 -29.42
C SER A 640 14.76 -6.02 -28.32
N GLN A 641 14.64 -5.52 -27.08
CA GLN A 641 15.21 -6.16 -25.90
C GLN A 641 14.64 -7.56 -25.66
N MET A 642 13.32 -7.75 -25.81
CA MET A 642 12.67 -9.06 -25.66
C MET A 642 13.12 -10.06 -26.73
N LEU A 643 13.36 -9.59 -27.96
CA LEU A 643 13.89 -10.40 -29.06
C LEU A 643 15.41 -10.67 -28.95
N GLY A 644 16.09 -10.15 -27.93
CA GLY A 644 17.54 -10.30 -27.74
C GLY A 644 18.39 -9.41 -28.66
N GLN A 645 17.78 -8.44 -29.35
CA GLN A 645 18.43 -7.48 -30.24
C GLN A 645 18.96 -6.29 -29.42
N TYR A 646 19.95 -6.51 -28.55
CA TYR A 646 20.38 -5.53 -27.56
C TYR A 646 20.95 -4.23 -28.16
N GLU A 647 21.71 -4.30 -29.24
CA GLU A 647 22.25 -3.09 -29.91
C GLU A 647 21.14 -2.23 -30.51
N GLU A 648 20.15 -2.87 -31.14
CA GLU A 648 19.00 -2.18 -31.73
C GLU A 648 18.10 -1.56 -30.65
N ALA A 649 17.95 -2.27 -29.52
CA ALA A 649 17.26 -1.75 -28.34
C ALA A 649 17.95 -0.49 -27.78
N LYS A 650 19.28 -0.50 -27.69
CA LYS A 650 20.09 0.65 -27.21
C LYS A 650 19.81 1.89 -28.04
N VAL A 651 19.97 1.78 -29.36
CA VAL A 651 19.78 2.90 -30.29
C VAL A 651 18.37 3.47 -30.17
N ARG A 652 17.34 2.62 -30.11
CA ARG A 652 15.94 3.07 -29.99
C ARG A 652 15.64 3.77 -28.67
N LEU A 653 16.18 3.25 -27.57
CA LEU A 653 15.98 3.84 -26.24
C LEU A 653 16.75 5.16 -26.08
N GLU A 654 17.93 5.28 -26.70
CA GLU A 654 18.69 6.54 -26.76
C GLU A 654 17.93 7.61 -27.57
N GLN A 655 17.39 7.25 -28.73
CA GLN A 655 16.53 8.14 -29.52
C GLN A 655 15.28 8.59 -28.75
N ALA A 656 14.60 7.65 -28.08
CA ALA A 656 13.44 7.98 -27.26
C ALA A 656 13.81 8.92 -26.10
N LYS A 657 14.97 8.71 -25.47
CA LYS A 657 15.50 9.56 -24.40
C LYS A 657 15.76 10.98 -24.91
N GLU A 658 16.45 11.15 -26.05
CA GLU A 658 16.73 12.45 -26.67
C GLU A 658 15.43 13.22 -26.95
N GLU A 659 14.42 12.56 -27.54
CA GLU A 659 13.10 13.16 -27.77
C GLU A 659 12.43 13.60 -26.45
N PHE A 660 12.48 12.77 -25.40
CA PHE A 660 11.93 13.16 -24.10
C PHE A 660 12.70 14.31 -23.44
N GLU A 661 14.00 14.43 -23.66
CA GLU A 661 14.82 15.58 -23.21
C GLU A 661 14.41 16.86 -23.94
N GLU A 662 14.22 16.80 -25.26
CA GLU A 662 13.73 17.95 -26.06
C GLU A 662 12.34 18.42 -25.60
N ILE A 663 11.44 17.48 -25.31
CA ILE A 663 10.08 17.77 -24.80
C ILE A 663 10.10 18.19 -23.31
N ARG A 664 11.26 18.11 -22.64
CA ARG A 664 11.43 18.33 -21.19
C ARG A 664 10.56 17.40 -20.33
N SER A 665 10.26 16.21 -20.84
CA SER A 665 9.53 15.16 -20.13
C SER A 665 10.46 14.37 -19.23
N ARG A 666 10.66 14.85 -17.99
CA ARG A 666 11.55 14.19 -17.02
C ARG A 666 11.17 12.73 -16.75
N LEU A 667 9.87 12.41 -16.74
CA LEU A 667 9.39 11.04 -16.54
C LEU A 667 9.82 10.12 -17.69
N GLY A 668 9.68 10.57 -18.94
CA GLY A 668 10.10 9.80 -20.10
C GLY A 668 11.61 9.57 -20.12
N VAL A 669 12.40 10.58 -19.74
CA VAL A 669 13.86 10.46 -19.60
C VAL A 669 14.23 9.45 -18.51
N ALA A 670 13.61 9.52 -17.34
CA ALA A 670 13.86 8.58 -16.23
C ALA A 670 13.57 7.13 -16.64
N GLN A 671 12.44 6.90 -17.31
CA GLN A 671 12.06 5.56 -17.81
C GLN A 671 13.04 5.03 -18.86
N CYS A 672 13.52 5.88 -19.78
CA CYS A 672 14.51 5.45 -20.76
C CYS A 672 15.87 5.13 -20.12
N LEU A 673 16.32 5.93 -19.15
CA LEU A 673 17.55 5.67 -18.39
C LEU A 673 17.47 4.36 -17.59
N GLU A 674 16.32 4.05 -16.99
CA GLU A 674 16.09 2.78 -16.30
C GLU A 674 16.22 1.59 -17.25
N LEU A 675 15.57 1.66 -18.41
CA LEU A 675 15.62 0.60 -19.43
C LEU A 675 17.02 0.41 -20.02
N LEU A 676 17.73 1.51 -20.30
CA LEU A 676 19.13 1.47 -20.74
C LEU A 676 20.05 0.86 -19.67
N GLY A 677 19.77 1.14 -18.39
CA GLY A 677 20.45 0.53 -17.25
C GLY A 677 20.23 -0.99 -17.17
N ASP A 678 18.99 -1.47 -17.29
CA ASP A 678 18.68 -2.91 -17.33
C ASP A 678 19.37 -3.62 -18.50
N MET A 679 19.35 -2.98 -19.67
CA MET A 679 19.98 -3.51 -20.86
C MET A 679 21.51 -3.60 -20.71
N SER A 680 22.15 -2.57 -20.15
CA SER A 680 23.58 -2.58 -19.84
C SER A 680 23.94 -3.69 -18.85
N MET A 681 23.08 -3.95 -17.86
CA MET A 681 23.24 -5.06 -16.92
C MET A 681 23.18 -6.43 -17.62
N ARG A 682 22.26 -6.61 -18.58
CA ARG A 682 22.14 -7.84 -19.38
C ARG A 682 23.35 -8.10 -20.27
N MET A 683 24.00 -7.04 -20.76
CA MET A 683 25.25 -7.12 -21.53
C MET A 683 26.50 -7.31 -20.65
N GLY A 684 26.34 -7.35 -19.32
CA GLY A 684 27.45 -7.48 -18.37
C GLY A 684 28.22 -6.17 -18.11
N GLN A 685 27.71 -5.04 -18.60
CA GLN A 685 28.29 -3.70 -18.42
C GLN A 685 27.79 -3.07 -17.11
N TYR A 686 28.10 -3.71 -15.98
CA TYR A 686 27.56 -3.35 -14.67
C TYR A 686 27.87 -1.91 -14.22
N GLN A 687 29.04 -1.38 -14.60
CA GLN A 687 29.44 -0.02 -14.23
C GLN A 687 28.65 1.05 -15.00
N GLU A 688 28.38 0.82 -16.29
CA GLU A 688 27.54 1.69 -17.13
C GLU A 688 26.08 1.67 -16.62
N ALA A 689 25.58 0.46 -16.30
CA ALA A 689 24.27 0.27 -15.68
C ALA A 689 24.11 1.05 -14.37
N LYS A 690 25.13 1.04 -13.50
CA LYS A 690 25.13 1.79 -12.23
C LYS A 690 24.94 3.29 -12.48
N VAL A 691 25.69 3.87 -13.42
CA VAL A 691 25.60 5.31 -13.75
C VAL A 691 24.22 5.68 -14.29
N MET A 692 23.66 4.88 -15.21
CA MET A 692 22.34 5.15 -15.79
C MET A 692 21.22 5.07 -14.74
N LEU A 693 21.27 4.06 -13.85
CA LEU A 693 20.27 3.89 -12.80
C LEU A 693 20.37 4.93 -11.68
N GLU A 694 21.58 5.44 -11.38
CA GLU A 694 21.75 6.58 -10.47
C GLU A 694 21.12 7.86 -11.05
N GLN A 695 21.27 8.09 -12.36
CA GLN A 695 20.62 9.20 -13.05
C GLN A 695 19.10 9.03 -13.07
N ALA A 696 18.59 7.83 -13.40
CA ALA A 696 17.16 7.51 -13.38
C ALA A 696 16.56 7.73 -11.99
N LYS A 697 17.21 7.22 -10.94
CA LYS A 697 16.81 7.41 -9.53
C LYS A 697 16.67 8.89 -9.21
N LYS A 698 17.69 9.70 -9.53
CA LYS A 698 17.68 11.15 -9.27
C LYS A 698 16.51 11.83 -9.98
N GLN A 699 16.25 11.50 -11.24
CA GLN A 699 15.09 12.03 -11.97
C GLN A 699 13.78 11.62 -11.30
N PHE A 700 13.62 10.36 -10.90
CA PHE A 700 12.43 9.90 -10.19
C PHE A 700 12.22 10.60 -8.84
N GLU A 701 13.30 10.84 -8.07
CA GLU A 701 13.25 11.59 -6.82
C GLU A 701 12.82 13.05 -7.05
N GLU A 702 13.37 13.71 -8.08
CA GLU A 702 13.00 15.09 -8.45
C GLU A 702 11.53 15.20 -8.92
N ILE A 703 10.99 14.16 -9.57
CA ILE A 703 9.58 14.08 -9.99
C ILE A 703 8.67 13.62 -8.82
N GLY A 704 9.22 13.25 -7.66
CA GLY A 704 8.44 12.69 -6.54
C GLY A 704 7.92 11.27 -6.78
N SER A 705 8.40 10.58 -7.82
CA SER A 705 8.08 9.18 -8.11
C SER A 705 8.85 8.24 -7.18
N ARG A 706 8.31 8.02 -5.98
CA ARG A 706 8.90 7.11 -4.98
C ARG A 706 9.02 5.67 -5.48
N LEU A 707 8.07 5.22 -6.28
CA LEU A 707 8.07 3.87 -6.84
C LEU A 707 9.28 3.67 -7.78
N GLY A 708 9.49 4.58 -8.74
CA GLY A 708 10.61 4.52 -9.68
C GLY A 708 11.97 4.67 -8.97
N ALA A 709 12.05 5.57 -7.98
CA ALA A 709 13.26 5.73 -7.17
C ALA A 709 13.62 4.45 -6.37
N ALA A 710 12.62 3.83 -5.73
CA ALA A 710 12.80 2.58 -4.98
C ALA A 710 13.17 1.41 -5.89
N GLN A 711 12.61 1.34 -7.10
CA GLN A 711 12.96 0.34 -8.11
C GLN A 711 14.41 0.49 -8.57
N CYS A 712 14.83 1.70 -8.92
CA CYS A 712 16.22 1.98 -9.27
C CYS A 712 17.17 1.59 -8.13
N LEU A 713 16.80 1.93 -6.89
CA LEU A 713 17.61 1.61 -5.71
C LEU A 713 17.73 0.09 -5.46
N ARG A 714 16.66 -0.67 -5.69
CA ARG A 714 16.69 -2.14 -5.64
C ARG A 714 17.66 -2.71 -6.68
N VAL A 715 17.58 -2.23 -7.93
CA VAL A 715 18.45 -2.70 -9.02
C VAL A 715 19.91 -2.29 -8.78
N LEU A 716 20.17 -1.08 -8.29
CA LEU A 716 21.51 -0.64 -7.87
C LEU A 716 22.09 -1.54 -6.77
N GLY A 717 21.27 -1.94 -5.80
CA GLY A 717 21.67 -2.90 -4.76
C GLY A 717 22.07 -4.27 -5.34
N GLU A 718 21.34 -4.76 -6.36
CA GLU A 718 21.70 -5.98 -7.09
C GLU A 718 23.01 -5.84 -7.88
N ILE A 719 23.23 -4.69 -8.53
CA ILE A 719 24.49 -4.41 -9.25
C ILE A 719 25.67 -4.39 -8.27
N CYS A 720 25.53 -3.70 -7.13
CA CYS A 720 26.56 -3.66 -6.09
C CYS A 720 26.85 -5.07 -5.55
N ARG A 721 25.80 -5.91 -5.40
CA ARG A 721 25.95 -7.32 -5.01
C ARG A 721 26.77 -8.12 -6.03
N ILE A 722 26.54 -7.93 -7.33
CA ILE A 722 27.29 -8.61 -8.40
C ILE A 722 28.75 -8.12 -8.45
N LEU A 723 29.00 -6.83 -8.21
CA LEU A 723 30.34 -6.23 -8.15
C LEU A 723 31.12 -6.58 -6.87
N GLY A 724 30.53 -7.33 -5.94
CA GLY A 724 31.15 -7.69 -4.66
C GLY A 724 31.12 -6.58 -3.60
N GLN A 725 30.39 -5.48 -3.84
CA GLN A 725 30.19 -4.37 -2.91
C GLN A 725 29.04 -4.69 -1.94
N TYR A 726 29.24 -5.70 -1.07
CA TYR A 726 28.16 -6.27 -0.27
C TYR A 726 27.54 -5.31 0.76
N GLU A 727 28.34 -4.47 1.42
CA GLU A 727 27.80 -3.51 2.40
C GLU A 727 26.96 -2.42 1.72
N GLU A 728 27.42 -1.91 0.57
CA GLU A 728 26.67 -0.94 -0.23
C GLU A 728 25.36 -1.56 -0.73
N ALA A 729 25.41 -2.81 -1.21
CA ALA A 729 24.23 -3.57 -1.62
C ALA A 729 23.21 -3.71 -0.48
N LYS A 730 23.66 -4.04 0.74
CA LYS A 730 22.78 -4.19 1.92
C LYS A 730 22.08 -2.86 2.25
N VAL A 731 22.82 -1.76 2.25
CA VAL A 731 22.28 -0.43 2.53
C VAL A 731 21.23 -0.04 1.49
N MET A 732 21.55 -0.19 0.19
CA MET A 732 20.62 0.15 -0.89
C MET A 732 19.34 -0.70 -0.84
N LEU A 733 19.47 -2.01 -0.62
CA LEU A 733 18.31 -2.91 -0.57
C LEU A 733 17.39 -2.66 0.64
N GLU A 734 17.94 -2.36 1.83
CA GLU A 734 17.12 -1.99 2.99
C GLU A 734 16.47 -0.62 2.82
N GLN A 735 17.14 0.35 2.19
CA GLN A 735 16.54 1.63 1.83
C GLN A 735 15.39 1.46 0.82
N ALA A 736 15.59 0.64 -0.23
CA ALA A 736 14.54 0.34 -1.21
C ALA A 736 13.34 -0.34 -0.54
N LYS A 737 13.58 -1.31 0.35
CA LYS A 737 12.54 -1.96 1.15
C LYS A 737 11.77 -0.98 2.02
N LYS A 738 12.46 -0.02 2.67
CA LYS A 738 11.83 1.03 3.47
C LYS A 738 10.93 1.91 2.60
N GLN A 739 11.42 2.37 1.44
CA GLN A 739 10.63 3.17 0.51
C GLN A 739 9.42 2.40 -0.01
N PHE A 740 9.58 1.12 -0.39
CA PHE A 740 8.46 0.27 -0.78
C PHE A 740 7.45 0.06 0.35
N ALA A 741 7.90 -0.01 1.60
CA ALA A 741 7.02 -0.09 2.77
C ALA A 741 6.22 1.20 2.97
N GLU A 742 6.87 2.37 2.82
CA GLU A 742 6.22 3.68 2.89
C GLU A 742 5.12 3.84 1.82
N ILE A 743 5.34 3.33 0.60
CA ILE A 743 4.32 3.32 -0.47
C ILE A 743 3.45 2.05 -0.51
N ARG A 744 3.56 1.17 0.50
CA ARG A 744 2.80 -0.08 0.63
C ARG A 744 2.90 -1.03 -0.58
N HIS A 745 4.00 -0.94 -1.34
CA HIS A 745 4.23 -1.74 -2.54
C HIS A 745 4.81 -3.12 -2.16
N ARG A 746 3.92 -4.06 -1.82
CA ARG A 746 4.26 -5.40 -1.31
C ARG A 746 5.17 -6.21 -2.23
N LEU A 747 4.96 -6.14 -3.55
CA LEU A 747 5.80 -6.84 -4.51
C LEU A 747 7.26 -6.39 -4.42
N GLY A 748 7.49 -5.08 -4.29
CA GLY A 748 8.82 -4.50 -4.11
C GLY A 748 9.46 -4.89 -2.79
N ILE A 749 8.67 -4.96 -1.71
CA ILE A 749 9.13 -5.47 -0.40
C ILE A 749 9.58 -6.93 -0.53
N ALA A 750 8.76 -7.78 -1.16
CA ALA A 750 9.06 -9.20 -1.38
C ALA A 750 10.33 -9.39 -2.22
N GLN A 751 10.49 -8.59 -3.28
CA GLN A 751 11.69 -8.58 -4.11
C GLN A 751 12.93 -8.16 -3.31
N CYS A 752 12.86 -7.09 -2.51
CA CYS A 752 13.96 -6.66 -1.65
C CYS A 752 14.32 -7.71 -0.59
N LEU A 753 13.33 -8.38 0.02
CA LEU A 753 13.57 -9.46 0.99
C LEU A 753 14.27 -10.65 0.33
N LYS A 754 13.85 -11.04 -0.88
CA LYS A 754 14.51 -12.08 -1.67
C LYS A 754 15.98 -11.71 -1.95
N SER A 755 16.21 -10.48 -2.39
CA SER A 755 17.55 -9.93 -2.67
C SER A 755 18.45 -9.92 -1.43
N LEU A 756 17.94 -9.43 -0.30
CA LEU A 756 18.64 -9.43 0.98
C LEU A 756 18.92 -10.84 1.51
N GLY A 757 17.99 -11.79 1.29
CA GLY A 757 18.18 -13.19 1.62
C GLY A 757 19.29 -13.85 0.78
N SER A 758 19.31 -13.56 -0.52
CA SER A 758 20.39 -13.99 -1.42
C SER A 758 21.75 -13.40 -1.04
N LEU A 759 21.78 -12.11 -0.64
CA LEU A 759 22.98 -11.46 -0.12
C LEU A 759 23.49 -12.14 1.16
N SER A 760 22.62 -12.37 2.14
CA SER A 760 22.96 -13.09 3.37
C SER A 760 23.45 -14.52 3.10
N LYS A 761 22.87 -15.21 2.09
CA LYS A 761 23.32 -16.54 1.66
C LYS A 761 24.79 -16.52 1.19
N MET A 762 25.18 -15.52 0.39
CA MET A 762 26.57 -15.39 -0.08
C MET A 762 27.54 -14.99 1.02
N LEU A 763 27.09 -14.22 2.02
CA LEU A 763 27.86 -13.89 3.21
C LEU A 763 27.90 -15.05 4.23
N THR A 764 27.40 -16.24 3.89
CA THR A 764 27.32 -17.44 4.76
C THR A 764 26.49 -17.25 6.03
N GLN A 765 25.62 -16.22 6.06
CA GLN A 765 24.68 -15.93 7.13
C GLN A 765 23.37 -16.70 6.91
N TYR A 766 23.45 -18.03 6.99
CA TYR A 766 22.35 -18.92 6.57
C TYR A 766 21.06 -18.75 7.37
N GLU A 767 21.14 -18.41 8.67
CA GLU A 767 19.96 -18.17 9.51
C GLU A 767 19.21 -16.90 9.07
N GLU A 768 19.93 -15.79 8.88
CA GLU A 768 19.35 -14.53 8.39
C GLU A 768 18.81 -14.69 6.95
N ALA A 769 19.52 -15.44 6.11
CA ALA A 769 19.08 -15.75 4.76
C ALA A 769 17.76 -16.54 4.76
N THR A 770 17.66 -17.57 5.60
CA THR A 770 16.45 -18.39 5.77
C THR A 770 15.28 -17.53 6.22
N PHE A 771 15.46 -16.73 7.27
CA PHE A 771 14.42 -15.84 7.79
C PHE A 771 13.90 -14.87 6.72
N ARG A 772 14.79 -14.22 5.96
CA ARG A 772 14.41 -13.25 4.92
C ARG A 772 13.73 -13.92 3.72
N LEU A 773 14.19 -15.11 3.31
CA LEU A 773 13.60 -15.86 2.19
C LEU A 773 12.23 -16.45 2.55
N GLU A 774 12.02 -16.88 3.79
CA GLU A 774 10.71 -17.31 4.28
C GLU A 774 9.71 -16.15 4.27
N GLN A 775 10.12 -14.96 4.74
CA GLN A 775 9.30 -13.76 4.63
C GLN A 775 9.00 -13.39 3.17
N ALA A 776 10.00 -13.45 2.28
CA ALA A 776 9.80 -13.17 0.87
C ALA A 776 8.80 -14.16 0.24
N LYS A 777 8.93 -15.45 0.54
CA LYS A 777 8.03 -16.51 0.09
C LYS A 777 6.59 -16.24 0.53
N GLU A 778 6.37 -15.97 1.82
CA GLU A 778 5.04 -15.66 2.36
C GLU A 778 4.41 -14.44 1.65
N GLN A 779 5.21 -13.40 1.38
CA GLN A 779 4.73 -12.25 0.62
C GLN A 779 4.37 -12.61 -0.83
N PHE A 780 5.18 -13.41 -1.52
CA PHE A 780 4.88 -13.83 -2.90
C PHE A 780 3.64 -14.75 -2.96
N GLU A 781 3.48 -15.67 -2.01
CA GLU A 781 2.28 -16.51 -1.90
C GLU A 781 1.03 -15.67 -1.63
N GLY A 782 1.12 -14.69 -0.73
CA GLY A 782 0.05 -13.73 -0.47
C GLY A 782 -0.29 -12.83 -1.66
N LEU A 783 0.63 -12.67 -2.62
CA LEU A 783 0.42 -11.95 -3.88
C LEU A 783 -0.04 -12.87 -5.03
N GLY A 784 -0.18 -14.18 -4.80
CA GLY A 784 -0.46 -15.16 -5.86
C GLY A 784 0.70 -15.37 -6.84
N SER A 785 1.89 -14.83 -6.56
CA SER A 785 3.08 -14.96 -7.42
C SER A 785 3.75 -16.32 -7.20
N LYS A 786 3.25 -17.35 -7.91
CA LYS A 786 3.83 -18.70 -7.89
C LYS A 786 5.32 -18.71 -8.26
N LEU A 787 5.73 -17.90 -9.23
CA LEU A 787 7.14 -17.78 -9.65
C LEU A 787 8.02 -17.27 -8.49
N GLY A 788 7.62 -16.18 -7.83
CA GLY A 788 8.39 -15.61 -6.73
C GLY A 788 8.52 -16.56 -5.54
N ALA A 789 7.44 -17.29 -5.22
CA ALA A 789 7.44 -18.31 -4.18
C ALA A 789 8.37 -19.50 -4.52
N ALA A 790 8.31 -20.00 -5.76
CA ALA A 790 9.15 -21.11 -6.24
C ALA A 790 10.65 -20.78 -6.16
N VAL A 791 11.04 -19.55 -6.55
CA VAL A 791 12.43 -19.08 -6.49
C VAL A 791 12.92 -18.97 -5.04
N CYS A 792 12.08 -18.49 -4.13
CA CYS A 792 12.42 -18.46 -2.70
C CYS A 792 12.59 -19.87 -2.14
N LEU A 793 11.71 -20.79 -2.53
CA LEU A 793 11.74 -22.19 -2.11
C LEU A 793 12.99 -22.92 -2.62
N GLN A 794 13.38 -22.68 -3.88
CA GLN A 794 14.65 -23.16 -4.44
C GLN A 794 15.84 -22.62 -3.64
N SER A 795 15.86 -21.32 -3.34
CA SER A 795 16.94 -20.69 -2.58
C SER A 795 17.05 -21.23 -1.15
N LEU A 796 15.92 -21.54 -0.50
CA LEU A 796 15.87 -22.21 0.79
C LEU A 796 16.42 -23.64 0.69
N GLY A 797 16.03 -24.39 -0.36
CA GLY A 797 16.58 -25.71 -0.65
C GLY A 797 18.11 -25.72 -0.82
N ASP A 798 18.65 -24.75 -1.57
CA ASP A 798 20.10 -24.58 -1.73
C ASP A 798 20.80 -24.29 -0.38
N ILE A 799 20.19 -23.49 0.51
CA ILE A 799 20.73 -23.23 1.85
C ILE A 799 20.77 -24.51 2.68
N ARG A 800 19.69 -25.30 2.68
CA ARG A 800 19.63 -26.59 3.37
C ARG A 800 20.67 -27.57 2.84
N GLN A 801 20.92 -27.56 1.52
CA GLN A 801 22.00 -28.34 0.90
C GLN A 801 23.38 -27.90 1.41
N MET A 802 23.64 -26.59 1.51
CA MET A 802 24.91 -26.06 2.05
C MET A 802 25.12 -26.40 3.53
N LEU A 803 24.03 -26.48 4.32
CA LEU A 803 24.05 -26.91 5.72
C LEU A 803 24.16 -28.45 5.90
N GLY A 804 24.19 -29.23 4.81
CA GLY A 804 24.24 -30.69 4.85
C GLY A 804 22.90 -31.37 5.18
N GLN A 805 21.80 -30.61 5.22
CA GLN A 805 20.44 -31.10 5.48
C GLN A 805 19.79 -31.61 4.17
N TYR A 806 20.38 -32.64 3.58
CA TYR A 806 20.05 -33.10 2.23
C TYR A 806 18.59 -33.56 2.04
N ASN A 807 17.98 -34.19 3.04
CA ASN A 807 16.59 -34.64 2.96
C ASN A 807 15.60 -33.46 2.93
N GLU A 808 15.82 -32.44 3.76
CA GLU A 808 15.02 -31.21 3.77
C GLU A 808 15.21 -30.42 2.47
N ALA A 809 16.46 -30.31 2.00
CA ALA A 809 16.79 -29.68 0.73
C ALA A 809 16.06 -30.34 -0.45
N ARG A 810 16.05 -31.68 -0.49
CA ARG A 810 15.35 -32.46 -1.52
C ARG A 810 13.84 -32.17 -1.51
N ALA A 811 13.20 -32.19 -0.35
CA ALA A 811 11.77 -31.89 -0.23
C ALA A 811 11.41 -30.47 -0.71
N MET A 812 12.23 -29.47 -0.38
CA MET A 812 12.02 -28.08 -0.83
C MET A 812 12.22 -27.92 -2.34
N LEU A 813 13.27 -28.53 -2.91
CA LEU A 813 13.55 -28.47 -4.34
C LEU A 813 12.53 -29.23 -5.18
N ASP A 814 11.99 -30.35 -4.71
CA ASP A 814 10.90 -31.07 -5.38
C ASP A 814 9.61 -30.22 -5.42
N GLN A 815 9.28 -29.54 -4.31
CA GLN A 815 8.17 -28.59 -4.28
C GLN A 815 8.39 -27.41 -5.23
N ALA A 816 9.60 -26.83 -5.26
CA ALA A 816 9.94 -25.72 -6.15
C ALA A 816 9.84 -26.16 -7.63
N LYS A 817 10.37 -27.33 -7.96
CA LYS A 817 10.27 -27.93 -9.30
C LYS A 817 8.82 -28.07 -9.75
N LYS A 818 7.95 -28.62 -8.90
CA LYS A 818 6.52 -28.77 -9.20
C LYS A 818 5.87 -27.41 -9.48
N GLN A 819 6.18 -26.39 -8.69
CA GLN A 819 5.67 -25.04 -8.92
C GLN A 819 6.17 -24.45 -10.24
N PHE A 820 7.44 -24.65 -10.60
CA PHE A 820 7.99 -24.23 -11.89
C PHE A 820 7.33 -24.96 -13.07
N GLU A 821 7.06 -26.26 -12.95
CA GLU A 821 6.34 -27.04 -13.96
C GLU A 821 4.89 -26.56 -14.13
N GLU A 822 4.19 -26.23 -13.04
CA GLU A 822 2.82 -25.68 -13.07
C GLU A 822 2.72 -24.33 -13.80
N ILE A 823 3.80 -23.53 -13.80
CA ILE A 823 3.84 -22.23 -14.49
C ILE A 823 4.59 -22.30 -15.83
N GLU A 824 4.89 -23.51 -16.30
CA GLU A 824 5.63 -23.79 -17.54
C GLU A 824 7.04 -23.16 -17.61
N ASP A 825 7.64 -22.82 -16.47
CA ASP A 825 9.01 -22.35 -16.38
C ASP A 825 9.99 -23.52 -16.45
N ARG A 826 10.28 -23.93 -17.69
CA ARG A 826 11.22 -25.02 -17.99
C ARG A 826 12.62 -24.76 -17.45
N ARG A 827 13.06 -23.50 -17.36
CA ARG A 827 14.40 -23.17 -16.88
C ARG A 827 14.50 -23.35 -15.36
N GLY A 828 13.52 -22.86 -14.60
CA GLY A 828 13.44 -23.06 -13.16
C GLY A 828 13.34 -24.55 -12.78
N ALA A 829 12.55 -25.31 -13.53
CA ALA A 829 12.44 -26.77 -13.35
C ALA A 829 13.78 -27.49 -13.61
N ALA A 830 14.48 -27.13 -14.69
CA ALA A 830 15.81 -27.69 -15.01
C ALA A 830 16.86 -27.38 -13.93
N GLN A 831 16.82 -26.17 -13.36
CA GLN A 831 17.71 -25.79 -12.27
C GLN A 831 17.44 -26.59 -10.99
N CYS A 832 16.17 -26.79 -10.61
CA CYS A 832 15.82 -27.63 -9.47
C CYS A 832 16.28 -29.07 -9.70
N LEU A 833 16.10 -29.60 -10.91
CA LEU A 833 16.53 -30.94 -11.29
C LEU A 833 18.04 -31.12 -11.20
N ARG A 834 18.81 -30.08 -11.59
CA ARG A 834 20.27 -30.06 -11.41
C ARG A 834 20.65 -30.10 -9.93
N SER A 835 20.06 -29.25 -9.09
CA SER A 835 20.34 -29.23 -7.64
C SER A 835 19.96 -30.56 -6.96
N LEU A 836 18.86 -31.19 -7.38
CA LEU A 836 18.45 -32.54 -6.92
C LEU A 836 19.46 -33.62 -7.32
N GLY A 837 20.01 -33.53 -8.54
CA GLY A 837 21.10 -34.38 -9.00
C GLY A 837 22.37 -34.22 -8.17
N ASP A 838 22.77 -32.98 -7.87
CA ASP A 838 23.92 -32.67 -7.01
C ASP A 838 23.72 -33.24 -5.57
N ILE A 839 22.51 -33.15 -5.02
CA ILE A 839 22.17 -33.74 -3.71
C ILE A 839 22.24 -35.26 -3.75
N SER A 840 21.67 -35.89 -4.78
CA SER A 840 21.69 -37.35 -4.96
C SER A 840 23.12 -37.88 -5.09
N GLN A 841 24.00 -37.13 -5.75
CA GLN A 841 25.44 -37.43 -5.79
C GLN A 841 26.07 -37.39 -4.39
N LYS A 842 25.74 -36.39 -3.56
CA LYS A 842 26.26 -36.28 -2.19
C LYS A 842 25.75 -37.38 -1.26
N LEU A 843 24.55 -37.91 -1.52
CA LEU A 843 23.97 -39.05 -0.80
C LEU A 843 24.48 -40.43 -1.30
N GLY A 844 25.36 -40.46 -2.31
CA GLY A 844 25.89 -41.70 -2.89
C GLY A 844 24.92 -42.42 -3.84
N GLN A 845 23.82 -41.79 -4.22
CA GLN A 845 22.81 -42.30 -5.15
C GLN A 845 23.22 -41.98 -6.60
N TYR A 846 24.36 -42.52 -7.04
CA TYR A 846 25.01 -42.11 -8.29
C TYR A 846 24.17 -42.34 -9.56
N GLU A 847 23.40 -43.42 -9.64
CA GLU A 847 22.53 -43.69 -10.80
C GLU A 847 21.36 -42.71 -10.89
N GLU A 848 20.72 -42.40 -9.75
CA GLU A 848 19.64 -41.41 -9.69
C GLU A 848 20.17 -40.00 -10.03
N ALA A 849 21.33 -39.64 -9.48
CA ALA A 849 22.01 -38.37 -9.78
C ALA A 849 22.35 -38.23 -11.28
N LYS A 850 22.80 -39.30 -11.92
CA LYS A 850 23.12 -39.33 -13.36
C LYS A 850 21.88 -39.09 -14.21
N ILE A 851 20.76 -39.74 -13.88
CA ILE A 851 19.49 -39.54 -14.61
C ILE A 851 19.03 -38.08 -14.49
N MET A 852 19.01 -37.53 -13.27
CA MET A 852 18.56 -36.15 -13.03
C MET A 852 19.44 -35.12 -13.74
N LEU A 853 20.77 -35.25 -13.65
CA LEU A 853 21.69 -34.32 -14.32
C LEU A 853 21.63 -34.43 -15.85
N GLN A 854 21.40 -35.61 -16.40
CA GLN A 854 21.21 -35.80 -17.84
C GLN A 854 19.92 -35.12 -18.32
N GLN A 855 18.81 -35.32 -17.60
CA GLN A 855 17.54 -34.66 -17.93
C GLN A 855 17.65 -33.13 -17.82
N ALA A 856 18.34 -32.61 -16.80
CA ALA A 856 18.58 -31.18 -16.65
C ALA A 856 19.44 -30.63 -17.80
N LYS A 857 20.49 -31.37 -18.21
CA LYS A 857 21.33 -31.02 -19.36
C LYS A 857 20.51 -30.90 -20.64
N ASP A 858 19.70 -31.91 -20.95
CA ASP A 858 18.89 -31.95 -22.17
C ASP A 858 17.90 -30.78 -22.20
N GLN A 859 17.31 -30.42 -21.06
CA GLN A 859 16.45 -29.23 -20.93
C GLN A 859 17.22 -27.93 -21.16
N PHE A 860 18.42 -27.77 -20.58
CA PHE A 860 19.25 -26.59 -20.82
C PHE A 860 19.70 -26.47 -22.29
N GLU A 861 20.02 -27.58 -22.94
CA GLU A 861 20.38 -27.60 -24.37
C GLU A 861 19.20 -27.20 -25.26
N GLN A 862 17.98 -27.68 -24.97
CA GLN A 862 16.76 -27.25 -25.65
C GLN A 862 16.46 -25.76 -25.46
N LEU A 863 16.85 -25.19 -24.32
CA LEU A 863 16.71 -23.78 -24.00
C LEU A 863 17.86 -22.90 -24.53
N GLY A 864 18.89 -23.49 -25.14
CA GLY A 864 20.10 -22.78 -25.58
C GLY A 864 21.01 -22.30 -24.44
N ASP A 865 20.75 -22.71 -23.19
CA ASP A 865 21.54 -22.34 -22.01
C ASP A 865 22.82 -23.19 -21.92
N ARG A 866 23.85 -22.75 -22.64
CA ARG A 866 25.15 -23.45 -22.69
C ARG A 866 25.84 -23.56 -21.33
N GLN A 867 25.64 -22.59 -20.45
CA GLN A 867 26.29 -22.59 -19.14
C GLN A 867 25.59 -23.55 -18.17
N GLY A 868 24.25 -23.61 -18.17
CA GLY A 868 23.50 -24.63 -17.43
C GLY A 868 23.85 -26.06 -17.88
N ALA A 869 23.96 -26.28 -19.19
CA ALA A 869 24.39 -27.56 -19.75
C ALA A 869 25.83 -27.93 -19.33
N ALA A 870 26.76 -26.97 -19.35
CA ALA A 870 28.14 -27.18 -18.92
C ALA A 870 28.24 -27.55 -17.43
N GLN A 871 27.43 -26.93 -16.56
CA GLN A 871 27.38 -27.28 -15.14
C GLN A 871 26.86 -28.70 -14.92
N CYS A 872 25.84 -29.12 -15.67
CA CYS A 872 25.34 -30.49 -15.61
C CYS A 872 26.40 -31.51 -16.06
N LEU A 873 27.13 -31.20 -17.14
CA LEU A 873 28.26 -32.00 -17.62
C LEU A 873 29.37 -32.13 -16.57
N GLN A 874 29.67 -31.05 -15.84
CA GLN A 874 30.64 -31.07 -14.75
C GLN A 874 30.19 -32.01 -13.62
N GLY A 875 28.91 -31.98 -13.25
CA GLY A 875 28.32 -32.90 -12.27
C GLY A 875 28.40 -34.36 -12.71
N LEU A 876 28.04 -34.65 -13.97
CA LEU A 876 28.15 -35.98 -14.57
C LEU A 876 29.59 -36.49 -14.58
N GLY A 877 30.56 -35.63 -14.90
CA GLY A 877 31.99 -35.96 -14.85
C GLY A 877 32.46 -36.34 -13.44
N LYS A 878 32.01 -35.60 -12.41
CA LYS A 878 32.31 -35.93 -11.01
C LYS A 878 31.71 -37.27 -10.58
N ILE A 879 30.50 -37.61 -11.04
CA ILE A 879 29.87 -38.91 -10.77
C ILE A 879 30.68 -40.04 -11.39
N GLN A 880 31.11 -39.88 -12.65
CA GLN A 880 31.86 -40.92 -13.37
C GLN A 880 33.23 -41.20 -12.73
N LEU A 881 33.91 -40.14 -12.26
CA LEU A 881 35.12 -40.27 -11.42
C LEU A 881 34.84 -40.98 -10.09
N GLY A 882 33.73 -40.63 -9.42
CA GLY A 882 33.32 -41.27 -8.16
C GLY A 882 33.07 -42.77 -8.31
N ILE A 883 32.27 -43.19 -9.29
CA ILE A 883 31.96 -44.59 -9.58
C ILE A 883 33.25 -45.39 -9.87
N PHE A 884 34.16 -44.82 -10.66
CA PHE A 884 35.44 -45.45 -10.98
C PHE A 884 36.28 -45.71 -9.73
N THR A 885 36.38 -44.74 -8.82
CA THR A 885 37.12 -44.91 -7.56
C THR A 885 36.48 -45.98 -6.66
N THR A 886 35.16 -46.00 -6.48
CA THR A 886 34.48 -47.04 -5.68
C THR A 886 34.66 -48.45 -6.23
N LEU A 887 34.60 -48.62 -7.56
CA LEU A 887 34.84 -49.92 -8.21
C LEU A 887 36.28 -50.39 -7.97
N GLN A 888 37.26 -49.49 -8.06
CA GLN A 888 38.66 -49.81 -7.83
C GLN A 888 38.95 -50.19 -6.37
N TYR A 889 38.34 -49.51 -5.39
CA TYR A 889 38.46 -49.91 -3.98
C TYR A 889 37.78 -51.26 -3.70
N SER A 890 36.62 -51.52 -4.31
CA SER A 890 35.90 -52.80 -4.14
C SER A 890 36.68 -53.99 -4.70
N SER A 891 37.38 -53.82 -5.82
CA SER A 891 38.23 -54.86 -6.40
C SER A 891 39.48 -55.12 -5.56
N TYR A 892 40.14 -54.07 -5.04
CA TYR A 892 41.25 -54.25 -4.08
C TYR A 892 40.82 -54.91 -2.77
N PHE A 893 39.64 -54.58 -2.25
CA PHE A 893 39.09 -55.21 -1.05
C PHE A 893 38.79 -56.70 -1.29
N LEU A 894 38.16 -57.05 -2.42
CA LEU A 894 37.91 -58.46 -2.78
C LEU A 894 39.21 -59.24 -2.94
N ILE A 895 40.22 -58.66 -3.59
CA ILE A 895 41.54 -59.28 -3.75
C ILE A 895 42.21 -59.52 -2.39
N SER A 896 42.15 -58.54 -1.48
CA SER A 896 42.67 -58.66 -0.13
C SER A 896 41.93 -59.73 0.69
N LEU A 897 40.60 -59.79 0.59
CA LEU A 897 39.78 -60.80 1.26
C LEU A 897 40.08 -62.22 0.73
N VAL A 898 40.25 -62.37 -0.58
CA VAL A 898 40.66 -63.64 -1.20
C VAL A 898 42.06 -64.06 -0.74
N MET A 899 43.01 -63.12 -0.67
CA MET A 899 44.35 -63.42 -0.13
C MET A 899 44.31 -63.81 1.35
N LEU A 900 43.48 -63.16 2.16
CA LEU A 900 43.29 -63.50 3.57
C LEU A 900 42.68 -64.90 3.73
N LEU A 901 41.67 -65.23 2.92
CA LEU A 901 41.05 -66.56 2.90
C LEU A 901 42.05 -67.63 2.46
N MET A 902 42.87 -67.38 1.45
CA MET A 902 43.94 -68.29 1.04
C MET A 902 44.99 -68.48 2.15
N ALA A 903 45.37 -67.41 2.86
CA ALA A 903 46.27 -67.49 4.00
C ALA A 903 45.67 -68.31 5.17
N LEU A 904 44.38 -68.15 5.45
CA LEU A 904 43.67 -68.92 6.47
C LEU A 904 43.55 -70.41 6.10
N VAL A 905 43.30 -70.74 4.82
CA VAL A 905 43.32 -72.13 4.32
C VAL A 905 44.71 -72.73 4.46
N TRP A 906 45.77 -71.97 4.11
CA TRP A 906 47.14 -72.44 4.25
C TRP A 906 47.53 -72.68 5.73
N ILE A 907 47.09 -71.82 6.65
CA ILE A 907 47.29 -72.01 8.10
C ILE A 907 46.53 -73.25 8.61
N HIS A 908 45.35 -73.55 8.05
CA HIS A 908 44.59 -74.76 8.39
C HIS A 908 45.29 -76.04 7.90
N ASP A 909 45.82 -76.04 6.66
CA ASP A 909 46.54 -77.17 6.07
C ASP A 909 47.91 -77.44 6.72
N VAL A 910 48.52 -76.45 7.39
CA VAL A 910 49.79 -76.60 8.13
C VAL A 910 49.58 -77.10 9.57
N HIS A 911 48.34 -77.10 10.08
CA HIS A 911 47.98 -77.56 11.42
C HIS A 911 47.22 -78.90 11.48
N ILE A 912 46.96 -79.53 10.33
CA ILE A 912 46.52 -80.93 10.18
C ILE A 912 47.72 -81.77 9.79
#